data_AF-A0A369I3Q6-F1
#
_entry.id   AF-A0A369I3Q6-F1
#
_cell.length_a   1.000
_cell.length_b   1.000
_cell.length_c   1.000
_cell.angle_alpha   90.00
_cell.angle_beta   90.00
_cell.angle_gamma   90.00
#
_symmetry.space_group_name_H-M   'P 1'
#
loop_
_entity.id
_entity.type
_entity.pdbx_description
1 polymer ?
#
loop_
_entity_poly.entity_id
_entity_poly.type
_entity_poly.pdbx_seq_one_letter_code
_entity_poly.pdbx_strand_id
1 'polypeptide(L)'
;MFKEIFLFELKYRFKRPATYLYFGLLFLFMFLNIIYGSGPASEKANLNSPYAISQMLIIISIFASLISSAIMGVPVYRDVEFGTKDYFFSFPITEKGYLLGRFLGSFVTLLFVCFGMVLGIMLGGILGPLLGLAENASRFAPVNLWHHLQPYLLFVVPNMLFTGCLFFSLVALTRKVFIIYSGGILLLIAYLLSTVLTRDLENKNLVDLIDPFGLTTFNNATKYWTPFEQNTLTAPLVGNLLYNRLIWTGLGLLVFLGVLYRFSFQRFLSVKLGKKQKDEERPTTRLSLADLPVADKIYSSSIFLRQMFSQAWLEFGQIIRDPYFLAIMVGALFFLFTDGWFGFPTFGTPSLPLTYYMIEVKDFNYGLFVYIILIFYTGEVVHRDKSVKYNLISDSLPVPNWMVYGSKFLAIVLVGFVMANLVIVSGVANQVIKGYFNFEFDKYFTDLYLIEFPEYIELAMLAFFMHILVNQKFLGHIFTIGLWFLLGSIQSFAEINYNLLFFSYFPNYRISDMNGFGHFAAPLFWFHFNWLALGALLLVVGNLFWNRGSEDAFKARWQLMKQRLSGKSYVWLTLFTVLWLGASAYIYYNVSILNKYVGIEEGREQGSNYEKKYKKYERTPQPKVIDVKVNIDLFPNERACDAQGVFTLVNKTQVPIDSLHLNMGSPIAHTDIKKLTINGIAPKIILDDKVLKYQIYRFPKTLQPGDTVKMEVVVRAENRGFENSGLSREIVENGTFFDLQIFPSMGYGGDKIDSDKYRKKYGLPEKKYTLPTQSDAFGLSTLLFNDDADLVTFEGTVSTEPDQIAIMPGYLQKEWTDKGRRYFYYKQEGLMDLFFNVCSARYVVKKDVWKAPDGKEIKIAIYHHPGHEKNLGHFIKGVKDALAYNHVNYRPYQYSEMRIIEFPRYAGFAQSFPNTVPYTESFGWVADFSDPNDTDYAYYVTAHEVAHQWWGHQVCPSYTRGANQISESMAEYSSLMVLKQEYGEDAMQNRLKYCLDAYLRGRSNESKFEETLLENDSRSYVWYDKGSLVLYALQDLIGEKNMNKALSDFANENAFLEKPPYPTSGKWFAALRKVVPDSLQYFAEDSFEKIALYENRITKAEATKGKGNEYKVKLTVQAKKLYYDKQGKEISTGKGRDYIDIGIFAEEGKNAKGMKKKVPLYLKKHWLTPGEHTLEFTVKGEPKKAGIDPYNKLIDRISDDNVTTVEGL
;
A
#
# COMPACT_ATOMS: atom_id res chain seq x y z
N MET A 1 -22.28 -34.26 36.86
CA MET A 1 -21.67 -32.96 37.25
C MET A 1 -21.18 -32.12 36.05
N PHE A 2 -20.36 -32.67 35.13
CA PHE A 2 -19.90 -31.92 33.94
C PHE A 2 -21.07 -31.41 33.08
N LYS A 3 -22.03 -32.29 32.77
CA LYS A 3 -23.19 -31.99 31.91
C LYS A 3 -24.03 -30.84 32.47
N GLU A 4 -24.22 -30.80 33.78
CA GLU A 4 -25.03 -29.82 34.48
C GLU A 4 -24.38 -28.44 34.46
N ILE A 5 -23.06 -28.37 34.69
CA ILE A 5 -22.28 -27.12 34.63
C ILE A 5 -22.20 -26.61 33.18
N PHE A 6 -22.00 -27.51 32.22
CA PHE A 6 -22.00 -27.20 30.79
C PHE A 6 -23.35 -26.61 30.34
N LEU A 7 -24.46 -27.29 30.66
CA LEU A 7 -25.81 -26.81 30.34
C LEU A 7 -26.18 -25.53 31.07
N PHE A 8 -25.72 -25.35 32.31
CA PHE A 8 -25.89 -24.09 33.05
C PHE A 8 -25.18 -22.93 32.34
N GLU A 9 -23.91 -23.11 31.96
CA GLU A 9 -23.15 -22.05 31.29
C GLU A 9 -23.78 -21.69 29.94
N LEU A 10 -24.21 -22.68 29.15
CA LEU A 10 -24.96 -22.43 27.91
C LEU A 10 -26.24 -21.63 28.18
N LYS A 11 -27.12 -22.10 29.09
CA LYS A 11 -28.37 -21.40 29.41
C LYS A 11 -28.11 -19.98 29.90
N TYR A 12 -27.06 -19.77 30.69
CA TYR A 12 -26.68 -18.45 31.15
C TYR A 12 -26.26 -17.53 30.01
N ARG A 13 -25.38 -18.02 29.11
CA ARG A 13 -24.84 -17.23 28.00
C ARG A 13 -25.91 -16.88 26.95
N PHE A 14 -26.76 -17.84 26.59
CA PHE A 14 -27.86 -17.61 25.65
C PHE A 14 -29.00 -16.76 26.23
N LYS A 15 -29.05 -16.52 27.55
CA LYS A 15 -29.99 -15.54 28.15
C LYS A 15 -29.44 -14.12 28.18
N ARG A 16 -28.14 -13.90 27.91
CA ARG A 16 -27.53 -12.58 27.98
C ARG A 16 -27.66 -11.82 26.65
N PRO A 17 -28.11 -10.56 26.65
CA PRO A 17 -28.16 -9.72 25.45
C PRO A 17 -26.80 -9.57 24.75
N ALA A 18 -25.71 -9.55 25.54
CA ALA A 18 -24.35 -9.40 25.01
C ALA A 18 -23.97 -10.48 23.97
N THR A 19 -24.42 -11.73 24.14
CA THR A 19 -24.14 -12.82 23.18
C THR A 19 -24.73 -12.51 21.81
N TYR A 20 -25.98 -12.05 21.77
CA TYR A 20 -26.65 -11.67 20.54
C TYR A 20 -26.15 -10.35 19.97
N LEU A 21 -25.65 -9.45 20.81
CA LEU A 21 -25.01 -8.21 20.36
C LEU A 21 -23.69 -8.51 19.64
N TYR A 22 -22.84 -9.40 20.17
CA TYR A 22 -21.62 -9.82 19.48
C TYR A 22 -21.92 -10.60 18.20
N PHE A 23 -22.90 -11.52 18.24
CA PHE A 23 -23.35 -12.22 17.04
C PHE A 23 -23.85 -11.22 15.98
N GLY A 24 -24.72 -10.28 16.38
CA GLY A 24 -25.31 -9.27 15.51
C GLY A 24 -24.26 -8.33 14.94
N LEU A 25 -23.25 -7.94 15.72
CA LEU A 25 -22.13 -7.12 15.25
C LEU A 25 -21.35 -7.83 14.14
N LEU A 26 -20.90 -9.07 14.38
CA LEU A 26 -20.17 -9.86 13.39
C LEU A 26 -21.01 -10.20 12.16
N PHE A 27 -22.30 -10.51 12.37
CA PHE A 27 -23.27 -10.75 11.32
C PHE A 27 -23.47 -9.51 10.45
N LEU A 28 -23.85 -8.38 11.05
CA LEU A 28 -24.12 -7.13 10.33
C LEU A 28 -22.88 -6.65 9.59
N PHE A 29 -21.70 -6.76 10.21
CA PHE A 29 -20.46 -6.38 9.56
C PHE A 29 -20.21 -7.18 8.27
N MET A 30 -20.27 -8.52 8.35
CA MET A 30 -20.06 -9.37 7.18
C MET A 30 -21.20 -9.26 6.16
N PHE A 31 -22.43 -9.11 6.64
CA PHE A 31 -23.61 -8.91 5.81
C PHE A 31 -23.51 -7.63 4.99
N LEU A 32 -23.21 -6.49 5.63
CA LEU A 32 -23.03 -5.20 4.97
C LEU A 32 -21.85 -5.22 4.01
N ASN A 33 -20.77 -5.93 4.34
CA ASN A 33 -19.60 -6.05 3.46
C ASN A 33 -19.97 -6.76 2.14
N ILE A 34 -20.62 -7.93 2.23
CA ILE A 34 -20.96 -8.74 1.05
C ILE A 34 -22.15 -8.17 0.28
N ILE A 35 -23.17 -7.61 0.94
CA ILE A 35 -24.40 -7.16 0.27
C ILE A 35 -24.15 -6.02 -0.73
N TYR A 36 -23.22 -5.11 -0.42
CA TYR A 36 -22.80 -4.03 -1.31
C TYR A 36 -21.68 -4.45 -2.29
N GLY A 37 -21.23 -5.69 -2.20
CA GLY A 37 -20.24 -6.25 -3.11
C GLY A 37 -18.79 -5.82 -2.85
N SER A 38 -18.46 -5.53 -1.60
CA SER A 38 -17.09 -5.28 -1.15
C SER A 38 -16.39 -6.62 -0.86
N GLY A 39 -15.13 -6.75 -1.29
CA GLY A 39 -14.34 -7.94 -0.98
C GLY A 39 -12.89 -7.80 -1.43
N PRO A 40 -11.97 -8.59 -0.85
CA PRO A 40 -10.54 -8.44 -1.05
C PRO A 40 -10.04 -8.98 -2.39
N ALA A 41 -10.92 -9.54 -3.22
CA ALA A 41 -10.57 -10.22 -4.46
C ALA A 41 -10.75 -9.32 -5.69
N SER A 42 -10.02 -9.60 -6.76
CA SER A 42 -10.06 -8.82 -8.01
C SER A 42 -11.46 -8.81 -8.64
N GLU A 43 -11.69 -7.95 -9.65
CA GLU A 43 -12.98 -7.87 -10.34
C GLU A 43 -13.43 -9.20 -10.99
N LYS A 44 -12.49 -10.08 -11.37
CA LYS A 44 -12.77 -11.40 -11.95
C LYS A 44 -12.89 -12.52 -10.93
N ALA A 45 -12.50 -12.26 -9.69
CA ALA A 45 -12.81 -13.13 -8.57
C ALA A 45 -14.21 -12.81 -8.02
N ASN A 46 -14.99 -13.87 -7.79
CA ASN A 46 -16.29 -13.79 -7.17
C ASN A 46 -16.14 -13.40 -5.70
N LEU A 47 -17.08 -12.58 -5.23
CA LEU A 47 -17.07 -12.06 -3.85
C LEU A 47 -17.37 -13.15 -2.82
N ASN A 48 -18.09 -14.19 -3.23
CA ASN A 48 -18.36 -15.40 -2.45
C ASN A 48 -17.55 -16.61 -2.95
N SER A 49 -16.40 -16.35 -3.57
CA SER A 49 -15.43 -17.40 -3.90
C SER A 49 -14.86 -18.04 -2.63
N PRO A 50 -14.41 -19.33 -2.68
CA PRO A 50 -13.77 -19.96 -1.53
C PRO A 50 -12.56 -19.16 -1.02
N TYR A 51 -11.77 -18.56 -1.92
CA TYR A 51 -10.66 -17.69 -1.56
C TYR A 51 -11.11 -16.45 -0.79
N ALA A 52 -12.05 -15.66 -1.34
CA ALA A 52 -12.52 -14.43 -0.71
C ALA A 52 -13.16 -14.69 0.67
N ILE A 53 -13.97 -15.75 0.78
CA ILE A 53 -14.59 -16.14 2.05
C ILE A 53 -13.52 -16.54 3.07
N SER A 54 -12.52 -17.34 2.67
CA SER A 54 -11.43 -17.75 3.54
C SER A 54 -10.68 -16.52 4.07
N GLN A 55 -10.30 -15.60 3.18
CA GLN A 55 -9.57 -14.39 3.54
C GLN A 55 -10.37 -13.51 4.51
N MET A 56 -11.66 -13.28 4.23
CA MET A 56 -12.55 -12.52 5.12
C MET A 56 -12.69 -13.18 6.50
N LEU A 57 -12.93 -14.50 6.56
CA LEU A 57 -13.09 -15.21 7.82
C LEU A 57 -11.80 -15.21 8.64
N ILE A 58 -10.63 -15.33 8.00
CA ILE A 58 -9.34 -15.25 8.70
C ILE A 58 -9.16 -13.85 9.30
N ILE A 59 -9.33 -12.79 8.49
CA ILE A 59 -9.17 -11.39 8.94
C ILE A 59 -10.09 -11.09 10.13
N ILE A 60 -11.38 -11.41 10.02
CA ILE A 60 -12.32 -11.14 11.11
C ILE A 60 -12.08 -12.05 12.32
N SER A 61 -11.52 -13.25 12.14
CA SER A 61 -11.14 -14.10 13.28
C SER A 61 -10.04 -13.49 14.15
N ILE A 62 -9.15 -12.66 13.59
CA ILE A 62 -8.13 -11.92 14.35
C ILE A 62 -8.82 -10.96 15.31
N PHE A 63 -9.80 -10.18 14.83
CA PHE A 63 -10.59 -9.29 15.68
C PHE A 63 -11.52 -10.05 16.63
N ALA A 64 -12.07 -11.18 16.19
CA ALA A 64 -12.87 -12.06 17.03
C ALA A 64 -12.08 -12.65 18.20
N SER A 65 -10.74 -12.67 18.15
CA SER A 65 -9.89 -13.02 19.30
C SER A 65 -10.11 -12.08 20.50
N LEU A 66 -10.41 -10.80 20.26
CA LEU A 66 -10.76 -9.84 21.32
C LEU A 66 -12.11 -10.22 21.95
N ILE A 67 -13.09 -10.67 21.14
CA ILE A 67 -14.37 -11.20 21.62
C ILE A 67 -14.17 -12.51 22.39
N SER A 68 -13.27 -13.39 21.90
CA SER A 68 -12.86 -14.62 22.58
C SER A 68 -12.36 -14.33 23.98
N SER A 69 -11.55 -13.28 24.17
CA SER A 69 -11.10 -12.84 25.49
C SER A 69 -12.27 -12.53 26.43
N ALA A 70 -13.27 -11.77 25.97
CA ALA A 70 -14.45 -11.38 26.76
C ALA A 70 -15.41 -12.55 27.06
N ILE A 71 -15.52 -13.54 26.16
CA ILE A 71 -16.40 -14.70 26.36
C ILE A 71 -15.71 -15.75 27.22
N MET A 72 -14.46 -16.10 26.91
CA MET A 72 -13.73 -17.22 27.52
C MET A 72 -13.10 -16.88 28.85
N GLY A 73 -12.74 -15.62 29.12
CA GLY A 73 -12.12 -15.24 30.39
C GLY A 73 -13.10 -15.02 31.56
N VAL A 74 -14.35 -14.64 31.28
CA VAL A 74 -15.36 -14.31 32.32
C VAL A 74 -15.92 -15.50 33.13
N PRO A 75 -16.15 -16.72 32.59
CA PRO A 75 -16.90 -17.78 33.29
C PRO A 75 -16.31 -18.17 34.64
N VAL A 76 -14.98 -18.16 34.72
CA VAL A 76 -14.21 -18.58 35.89
C VAL A 76 -13.97 -17.39 36.83
N TYR A 77 -13.78 -16.18 36.27
CA TYR A 77 -13.67 -14.96 37.08
C TYR A 77 -14.98 -14.57 37.78
N ARG A 78 -16.12 -14.76 37.11
CA ARG A 78 -17.45 -14.44 37.65
C ARG A 78 -17.66 -15.04 39.04
N ASP A 79 -17.25 -16.29 39.22
CA ASP A 79 -17.46 -17.01 40.47
C ASP A 79 -16.56 -16.46 41.61
N VAL A 80 -15.44 -15.82 41.27
CA VAL A 80 -14.58 -15.05 42.20
C VAL A 80 -15.20 -13.69 42.51
N GLU A 81 -15.69 -12.98 41.49
CA GLU A 81 -16.29 -11.64 41.62
C GLU A 81 -17.56 -11.64 42.48
N PHE A 82 -18.45 -12.60 42.26
CA PHE A 82 -19.69 -12.73 43.02
C PHE A 82 -19.55 -13.50 44.34
N GLY A 83 -18.33 -13.95 44.69
CA GLY A 83 -18.08 -14.64 45.96
C GLY A 83 -18.85 -15.95 46.13
N THR A 84 -19.09 -16.70 45.05
CA THR A 84 -19.94 -17.91 45.08
C THR A 84 -19.27 -19.15 45.70
N LYS A 85 -18.14 -18.94 46.38
CA LYS A 85 -17.27 -19.96 46.94
C LYS A 85 -18.03 -20.96 47.80
N ASP A 86 -18.80 -20.46 48.77
CA ASP A 86 -19.43 -21.29 49.81
C ASP A 86 -20.56 -22.16 49.25
N TYR A 87 -21.19 -21.74 48.15
CA TYR A 87 -22.18 -22.54 47.43
C TYR A 87 -21.56 -23.71 46.68
N PHE A 88 -20.39 -23.52 46.05
CA PHE A 88 -19.79 -24.61 45.27
C PHE A 88 -19.13 -25.69 46.13
N PHE A 89 -18.67 -25.35 47.34
CA PHE A 89 -18.11 -26.34 48.28
C PHE A 89 -19.15 -27.25 48.93
N SER A 90 -20.45 -26.93 48.84
CA SER A 90 -21.53 -27.78 49.38
C SER A 90 -22.06 -28.82 48.37
N PHE A 91 -21.67 -28.74 47.09
CA PHE A 91 -22.04 -29.72 46.07
C PHE A 91 -20.89 -30.69 45.76
N PRO A 92 -21.17 -31.94 45.33
CA PRO A 92 -20.16 -32.94 44.98
C PRO A 92 -19.51 -32.66 43.61
N ILE A 93 -18.87 -31.50 43.45
CA ILE A 93 -18.30 -31.04 42.18
C ILE A 93 -16.86 -31.50 42.04
N THR A 94 -16.55 -32.20 40.93
CA THR A 94 -15.17 -32.52 40.57
C THR A 94 -14.49 -31.33 39.89
N GLU A 95 -13.21 -31.10 40.19
CA GLU A 95 -12.46 -29.95 39.67
C GLU A 95 -12.40 -29.95 38.13
N LYS A 96 -12.15 -31.13 37.54
CA LYS A 96 -12.16 -31.33 36.08
C LYS A 96 -13.54 -31.11 35.49
N GLY A 97 -14.60 -31.58 36.15
CA GLY A 97 -15.98 -31.40 35.69
C GLY A 97 -16.42 -29.94 35.70
N TYR A 98 -15.99 -29.17 36.70
CA TYR A 98 -16.20 -27.73 36.77
C TYR A 98 -15.49 -26.99 35.65
N LEU A 99 -14.17 -27.20 35.52
CA LEU A 99 -13.35 -26.45 34.57
C LEU A 99 -13.72 -26.76 33.12
N LEU A 100 -13.87 -28.05 32.77
CA LEU A 100 -14.30 -28.48 31.43
C LEU A 100 -15.71 -28.00 31.10
N GLY A 101 -16.64 -28.04 32.07
CA GLY A 101 -18.03 -27.60 31.84
C GLY A 101 -18.11 -26.12 31.51
N ARG A 102 -17.37 -25.27 32.25
CA ARG A 102 -17.25 -23.83 31.99
C ARG A 102 -16.56 -23.52 30.67
N PHE A 103 -15.45 -24.20 30.39
CA PHE A 103 -14.68 -24.02 29.16
C PHE A 103 -15.52 -24.38 27.93
N LEU A 104 -16.03 -25.61 27.86
CA LEU A 104 -16.78 -26.08 26.69
C LEU A 104 -18.09 -25.31 26.50
N GLY A 105 -18.80 -24.94 27.58
CA GLY A 105 -20.03 -24.15 27.48
C GLY A 105 -19.79 -22.76 26.88
N SER A 106 -18.67 -22.13 27.28
CA SER A 106 -18.26 -20.83 26.75
C SER A 106 -17.69 -20.93 25.34
N PHE A 107 -16.95 -22.01 25.04
CA PHE A 107 -16.39 -22.25 23.72
C PHE A 107 -17.48 -22.49 22.66
N VAL A 108 -18.51 -23.30 22.98
CA VAL A 108 -19.67 -23.48 22.09
C VAL A 108 -20.41 -22.17 21.86
N THR A 109 -20.54 -21.33 22.91
CA THR A 109 -21.12 -19.99 22.77
C THR A 109 -20.26 -19.10 21.85
N LEU A 110 -18.93 -19.14 22.00
CA LEU A 110 -18.01 -18.38 21.15
C LEU A 110 -18.09 -18.81 19.68
N LEU A 111 -18.14 -20.12 19.42
CA LEU A 111 -18.35 -20.64 18.07
C LEU A 111 -19.69 -20.20 17.49
N PHE A 112 -20.77 -20.23 18.27
CA PHE A 112 -22.07 -19.70 17.84
C PHE A 112 -22.00 -18.22 17.47
N VAL A 113 -21.35 -17.39 18.30
CA VAL A 113 -21.15 -15.96 18.01
C VAL A 113 -20.37 -15.78 16.70
N CYS A 114 -19.29 -16.54 16.50
CA CYS A 114 -18.47 -16.49 15.30
C CYS A 114 -19.21 -17.00 14.05
N PHE A 115 -20.17 -17.92 14.21
CA PHE A 115 -21.02 -18.37 13.11
C PHE A 115 -21.89 -17.25 12.53
N GLY A 116 -22.11 -16.16 13.27
CA GLY A 116 -22.70 -14.92 12.76
C GLY A 116 -21.98 -14.37 11.53
N MET A 117 -20.65 -14.49 11.47
CA MET A 117 -19.85 -14.10 10.29
C MET A 117 -20.24 -14.91 9.06
N VAL A 118 -20.33 -16.23 9.19
CA VAL A 118 -20.69 -17.16 8.09
C VAL A 118 -22.10 -16.86 7.59
N LEU A 119 -23.06 -16.67 8.51
CA LEU A 119 -24.43 -16.30 8.16
C LEU A 119 -24.51 -14.93 7.49
N GLY A 120 -23.71 -13.97 7.94
CA GLY A 120 -23.62 -12.64 7.34
C GLY A 120 -23.14 -12.71 5.89
N ILE A 121 -22.07 -13.47 5.63
CA ILE A 121 -21.56 -13.71 4.26
C ILE A 121 -22.62 -14.41 3.39
N MET A 122 -23.22 -15.49 3.89
CA MET A 122 -24.23 -16.24 3.14
C MET A 122 -25.45 -15.40 2.80
N LEU A 123 -26.04 -14.71 3.79
CA LEU A 123 -27.23 -13.89 3.57
C LEU A 123 -26.91 -12.65 2.74
N GLY A 124 -25.75 -12.03 2.94
CA GLY A 124 -25.31 -10.91 2.10
C GLY A 124 -25.14 -11.35 0.64
N GLY A 125 -24.59 -12.55 0.42
CA GLY A 125 -24.37 -13.11 -0.91
C GLY A 125 -25.65 -13.50 -1.64
N ILE A 126 -26.72 -13.82 -0.91
CA ILE A 126 -28.04 -14.10 -1.46
C ILE A 126 -28.82 -12.80 -1.69
N LEU A 127 -28.89 -11.95 -0.65
CA LEU A 127 -29.73 -10.75 -0.67
C LEU A 127 -29.14 -9.61 -1.51
N GLY A 128 -27.81 -9.50 -1.62
CA GLY A 128 -27.15 -8.45 -2.41
C GLY A 128 -27.59 -8.47 -3.88
N PRO A 129 -27.43 -9.61 -4.59
CA PRO A 129 -27.93 -9.77 -5.96
C PRO A 129 -29.46 -9.69 -6.04
N LEU A 130 -30.19 -10.29 -5.09
CA LEU A 130 -31.66 -10.35 -5.11
C LEU A 130 -32.31 -8.97 -4.97
N LEU A 131 -31.75 -8.11 -4.11
CA LEU A 131 -32.26 -6.77 -3.83
C LEU A 131 -31.68 -5.71 -4.77
N GLY A 132 -30.78 -6.08 -5.68
CA GLY A 132 -30.08 -5.14 -6.57
C GLY A 132 -29.15 -4.16 -5.84
N LEU A 133 -28.78 -4.46 -4.59
CA LEU A 133 -27.87 -3.64 -3.78
C LEU A 133 -26.40 -3.90 -4.12
N ALA A 134 -26.11 -5.10 -4.62
CA ALA A 134 -24.79 -5.43 -5.13
C ALA A 134 -24.60 -4.78 -6.50
N GLU A 135 -23.62 -3.87 -6.63
CA GLU A 135 -23.37 -3.11 -7.86
C GLU A 135 -23.10 -3.99 -9.10
N ASN A 136 -22.65 -5.24 -8.91
CA ASN A 136 -22.53 -6.21 -9.99
C ASN A 136 -22.87 -7.64 -9.55
N ALA A 137 -24.13 -8.04 -9.75
CA ALA A 137 -24.63 -9.37 -9.44
C ALA A 137 -23.86 -10.52 -10.14
N SER A 138 -23.15 -10.26 -11.25
CA SER A 138 -22.37 -11.31 -11.94
C SER A 138 -21.08 -11.70 -11.22
N ARG A 139 -20.71 -11.00 -10.15
CA ARG A 139 -19.58 -11.36 -9.26
C ARG A 139 -19.98 -12.31 -8.12
N PHE A 140 -21.21 -12.80 -8.13
CA PHE A 140 -21.70 -13.76 -7.15
C PHE A 140 -21.88 -15.12 -7.82
N ALA A 141 -21.12 -16.10 -7.35
CA ALA A 141 -21.33 -17.49 -7.69
C ALA A 141 -22.57 -18.05 -6.97
N PRO A 142 -23.12 -19.19 -7.41
CA PRO A 142 -24.07 -19.94 -6.61
C PRO A 142 -23.51 -20.24 -5.21
N VAL A 143 -24.34 -20.09 -4.18
CA VAL A 143 -23.91 -20.33 -2.79
C VAL A 143 -23.59 -21.81 -2.61
N ASN A 144 -22.32 -22.11 -2.37
CA ASN A 144 -21.86 -23.44 -1.99
C ASN A 144 -21.57 -23.47 -0.49
N LEU A 145 -22.29 -24.33 0.24
CA LEU A 145 -22.16 -24.46 1.69
C LEU A 145 -20.74 -24.86 2.12
N TRP A 146 -20.05 -25.69 1.34
CA TRP A 146 -18.68 -26.11 1.65
C TRP A 146 -17.68 -24.95 1.60
N HIS A 147 -17.85 -24.00 0.68
CA HIS A 147 -16.98 -22.81 0.59
C HIS A 147 -17.06 -21.93 1.84
N HIS A 148 -18.11 -22.08 2.65
CA HIS A 148 -18.33 -21.32 3.87
C HIS A 148 -17.94 -22.14 5.12
N LEU A 149 -18.28 -23.44 5.14
CA LEU A 149 -17.98 -24.33 6.25
C LEU A 149 -16.50 -24.71 6.34
N GLN A 150 -15.84 -24.98 5.20
CA GLN A 150 -14.44 -25.38 5.17
C GLN A 150 -13.50 -24.33 5.80
N PRO A 151 -13.55 -23.05 5.41
CA PRO A 151 -12.70 -22.04 6.06
C PRO A 151 -13.10 -21.75 7.51
N TYR A 152 -14.39 -21.87 7.86
CA TYR A 152 -14.81 -21.76 9.25
C TYR A 152 -14.18 -22.86 10.13
N LEU A 153 -14.18 -24.10 9.65
CA LEU A 153 -13.57 -25.24 10.36
C LEU A 153 -12.04 -25.18 10.34
N LEU A 154 -11.44 -24.70 9.25
CA LEU A 154 -9.99 -24.68 9.05
C LEU A 154 -9.29 -23.51 9.76
N PHE A 155 -9.94 -22.35 9.81
CA PHE A 155 -9.34 -21.12 10.35
C PHE A 155 -10.04 -20.66 11.62
N VAL A 156 -11.35 -20.43 11.57
CA VAL A 156 -12.08 -19.81 12.69
C VAL A 156 -12.07 -20.72 13.92
N VAL A 157 -12.39 -22.02 13.77
CA VAL A 157 -12.41 -22.96 14.88
C VAL A 157 -11.02 -23.11 15.54
N PRO A 158 -9.93 -23.38 14.81
CA PRO A 158 -8.57 -23.40 15.36
C PRO A 158 -8.16 -22.09 16.05
N ASN A 159 -8.44 -20.93 15.42
CA ASN A 159 -8.10 -19.62 15.99
C ASN A 159 -8.88 -19.36 17.29
N MET A 160 -10.16 -19.71 17.33
CA MET A 160 -11.00 -19.57 18.53
C MET A 160 -10.62 -20.58 19.61
N LEU A 161 -10.18 -21.78 19.23
CA LEU A 161 -9.70 -22.79 20.18
C LEU A 161 -8.40 -22.35 20.82
N PHE A 162 -7.42 -21.91 20.02
CA PHE A 162 -6.14 -21.39 20.51
C PHE A 162 -6.34 -20.20 21.46
N THR A 163 -7.05 -19.17 21.00
CA THR A 163 -7.31 -17.95 21.80
C THR A 163 -8.18 -18.24 23.02
N GLY A 164 -9.19 -19.10 22.88
CA GLY A 164 -10.08 -19.48 23.97
C GLY A 164 -9.35 -20.28 25.05
N CYS A 165 -8.49 -21.23 24.66
CA CYS A 165 -7.61 -21.95 25.58
C CYS A 165 -6.67 -20.98 26.30
N LEU A 166 -6.04 -20.06 25.58
CA LEU A 166 -5.10 -19.08 26.12
C LEU A 166 -5.79 -18.18 27.17
N PHE A 167 -6.87 -17.49 26.81
CA PHE A 167 -7.53 -16.52 27.71
C PHE A 167 -8.20 -17.19 28.90
N PHE A 168 -8.86 -18.34 28.70
CA PHE A 168 -9.45 -19.09 29.80
C PHE A 168 -8.37 -19.55 30.80
N SER A 169 -7.25 -20.06 30.28
CA SER A 169 -6.11 -20.52 31.10
C SER A 169 -5.45 -19.37 31.87
N LEU A 170 -5.25 -18.22 31.22
CA LEU A 170 -4.69 -17.03 31.86
C LEU A 170 -5.53 -16.61 33.07
N VAL A 171 -6.86 -16.59 32.96
CA VAL A 171 -7.74 -16.24 34.08
C VAL A 171 -7.74 -17.28 35.18
N ALA A 172 -7.83 -18.56 34.79
CA ALA A 172 -7.82 -19.67 35.74
C ALA A 172 -6.55 -19.67 36.61
N LEU A 173 -5.42 -19.20 36.08
CA LEU A 173 -4.17 -19.07 36.83
C LEU A 173 -4.10 -17.80 37.68
N THR A 174 -4.62 -16.67 37.19
CA THR A 174 -4.28 -15.34 37.71
C THR A 174 -5.39 -14.66 38.51
N ARG A 175 -6.65 -15.04 38.28
CA ARG A 175 -7.87 -14.45 38.89
C ARG A 175 -8.06 -12.96 38.63
N LYS A 176 -7.38 -12.38 37.65
CA LYS A 176 -7.54 -10.96 37.30
C LYS A 176 -8.14 -10.83 35.90
N VAL A 177 -9.29 -10.16 35.81
CA VAL A 177 -9.91 -9.83 34.50
C VAL A 177 -8.97 -8.99 33.64
N PHE A 178 -8.18 -8.14 34.28
CA PHE A 178 -7.26 -7.23 33.61
C PHE A 178 -6.29 -7.95 32.64
N ILE A 179 -5.93 -9.20 32.95
CA ILE A 179 -5.01 -10.02 32.14
C ILE A 179 -5.66 -10.45 30.82
N ILE A 180 -6.98 -10.58 30.79
CA ILE A 180 -7.73 -10.98 29.60
C ILE A 180 -7.58 -9.94 28.50
N TYR A 181 -7.86 -8.67 28.82
CA TYR A 181 -7.81 -7.58 27.85
C TYR A 181 -6.39 -7.30 27.39
N SER A 182 -5.46 -7.24 28.36
CA SER A 182 -4.04 -7.04 28.06
C SER A 182 -3.46 -8.18 27.24
N GLY A 183 -3.83 -9.43 27.54
CA GLY A 183 -3.39 -10.60 26.79
C GLY A 183 -3.91 -10.60 25.35
N GLY A 184 -5.14 -10.13 25.11
CA GLY A 184 -5.68 -9.99 23.75
C GLY A 184 -4.92 -8.95 22.92
N ILE A 185 -4.62 -7.81 23.54
CA ILE A 185 -3.81 -6.75 22.91
C ILE A 185 -2.39 -7.28 22.64
N LEU A 186 -1.74 -7.93 23.61
CA LEU A 186 -0.40 -8.49 23.44
C LEU A 186 -0.35 -9.58 22.35
N LEU A 187 -1.39 -10.40 22.23
CA LEU A 187 -1.49 -11.39 21.15
C LEU A 187 -1.61 -10.71 19.78
N LEU A 188 -2.42 -9.65 19.69
CA LEU A 188 -2.53 -8.85 18.47
C LEU A 188 -1.18 -8.20 18.12
N ILE A 189 -0.46 -7.65 19.10
CA ILE A 189 0.91 -7.12 18.89
C ILE A 189 1.83 -8.23 18.40
N ALA A 190 1.84 -9.40 19.03
CA ALA A 190 2.68 -10.52 18.63
C ALA A 190 2.39 -10.97 17.19
N TYR A 191 1.13 -10.90 16.76
CA TYR A 191 0.74 -11.15 15.38
C TYR A 191 1.21 -10.04 14.43
N LEU A 192 1.00 -8.76 14.75
CA LEU A 192 1.51 -7.66 13.93
C LEU A 192 3.04 -7.67 13.84
N LEU A 193 3.74 -8.14 14.87
CA LEU A 193 5.18 -8.36 14.84
C LEU A 193 5.56 -9.50 13.90
N SER A 194 4.79 -10.59 13.90
CA SER A 194 5.07 -11.70 12.97
C SER A 194 4.84 -11.28 11.52
N THR A 195 3.95 -10.32 11.24
CA THR A 195 3.76 -9.78 9.88
C THR A 195 4.93 -8.95 9.37
N VAL A 196 5.67 -8.26 10.24
CA VAL A 196 6.90 -7.54 9.84
C VAL A 196 7.99 -8.51 9.37
N LEU A 197 8.14 -9.66 10.05
CA LEU A 197 9.10 -10.70 9.67
C LEU A 197 8.79 -11.35 8.30
N THR A 198 7.57 -11.19 7.77
CA THR A 198 7.15 -11.75 6.47
C THR A 198 7.79 -11.06 5.28
N ARG A 199 8.36 -9.86 5.47
CA ARG A 199 8.93 -9.03 4.41
C ARG A 199 10.26 -9.59 3.90
N ASP A 200 10.89 -10.47 4.67
CA ASP A 200 12.09 -11.20 4.27
C ASP A 200 11.74 -12.42 3.41
N LEU A 201 12.24 -12.43 2.17
CA LEU A 201 11.98 -13.50 1.20
C LEU A 201 12.70 -14.81 1.57
N GLU A 202 13.78 -14.77 2.35
CA GLU A 202 14.57 -15.95 2.69
C GLU A 202 13.89 -16.82 3.76
N ASN A 203 13.01 -16.24 4.58
CA ASN A 203 12.44 -16.89 5.76
C ASN A 203 10.93 -17.22 5.66
N LYS A 204 10.36 -17.27 4.45
CA LYS A 204 8.92 -17.54 4.22
C LYS A 204 8.40 -18.78 4.95
N ASN A 205 9.18 -19.87 5.01
CA ASN A 205 8.77 -21.10 5.71
C ASN A 205 8.63 -20.91 7.22
N LEU A 206 9.58 -20.21 7.86
CA LEU A 206 9.51 -19.93 9.29
C LEU A 206 8.31 -19.03 9.57
N VAL A 207 8.16 -17.98 8.76
CA VAL A 207 7.06 -17.03 8.80
C VAL A 207 5.70 -17.73 8.73
N ASP A 208 5.55 -18.67 7.79
CA ASP A 208 4.34 -19.46 7.63
C ASP A 208 4.01 -20.29 8.87
N LEU A 209 5.01 -20.75 9.63
CA LEU A 209 4.81 -21.56 10.84
C LEU A 209 4.51 -20.71 12.08
N ILE A 210 5.09 -19.51 12.18
CA ILE A 210 4.93 -18.61 13.33
C ILE A 210 3.71 -17.69 13.24
N ASP A 211 2.89 -17.80 12.19
CA ASP A 211 1.63 -17.05 12.05
C ASP A 211 0.49 -17.70 12.89
N PRO A 212 0.09 -17.12 14.04
CA PRO A 212 -0.94 -17.71 14.89
C PRO A 212 -2.31 -17.82 14.24
N PHE A 213 -2.65 -16.91 13.33
CA PHE A 213 -3.98 -16.84 12.73
C PHE A 213 -4.04 -17.49 11.34
N GLY A 214 -2.89 -17.67 10.69
CA GLY A 214 -2.72 -18.37 9.42
C GLY A 214 -3.03 -17.53 8.18
N LEU A 215 -3.09 -16.20 8.32
CA LEU A 215 -3.33 -15.27 7.21
C LEU A 215 -2.15 -15.23 6.23
N THR A 216 -0.94 -15.03 6.74
CA THR A 216 0.27 -15.02 5.91
C THR A 216 0.48 -16.39 5.28
N THR A 217 0.31 -17.46 6.05
CA THR A 217 0.44 -18.83 5.55
C THR A 217 -0.56 -19.11 4.42
N PHE A 218 -1.81 -18.66 4.58
CA PHE A 218 -2.83 -18.77 3.54
C PHE A 218 -2.49 -17.94 2.30
N ASN A 219 -2.05 -16.70 2.48
CA ASN A 219 -1.64 -15.82 1.38
C ASN A 219 -0.44 -16.42 0.62
N ASN A 220 0.57 -16.95 1.31
CA ASN A 220 1.73 -17.58 0.69
C ASN A 220 1.38 -18.89 -0.04
N ALA A 221 0.42 -19.67 0.48
CA ALA A 221 -0.08 -20.88 -0.17
C ALA A 221 -0.93 -20.59 -1.43
N THR A 222 -1.50 -19.39 -1.53
CA THR A 222 -2.45 -19.01 -2.61
C THR A 222 -1.97 -17.84 -3.47
N LYS A 223 -0.76 -17.32 -3.24
CA LYS A 223 -0.20 -16.09 -3.84
C LYS A 223 -0.17 -16.05 -5.37
N TYR A 224 -0.16 -17.21 -6.02
CA TYR A 224 -0.12 -17.36 -7.48
C TYR A 224 -1.42 -17.97 -8.05
N TRP A 225 -2.49 -18.04 -7.24
CA TRP A 225 -3.79 -18.49 -7.73
C TRP A 225 -4.38 -17.44 -8.66
N THR A 226 -4.72 -17.85 -9.89
CA THR A 226 -5.44 -17.00 -10.84
C THR A 226 -6.86 -16.71 -10.34
N PRO A 227 -7.57 -15.68 -10.86
CA PRO A 227 -8.97 -15.45 -10.52
C PRO A 227 -9.85 -16.68 -10.74
N PHE A 228 -9.55 -17.50 -11.76
CA PHE A 228 -10.24 -18.77 -11.97
C PHE A 228 -9.99 -19.78 -10.83
N GLU A 229 -8.73 -19.94 -10.42
CA GLU A 229 -8.36 -20.82 -9.30
C GLU A 229 -8.96 -20.31 -7.97
N GLN A 230 -8.90 -19.01 -7.69
CA GLN A 230 -9.54 -18.39 -6.51
C GLN A 230 -11.05 -18.67 -6.43
N ASN A 231 -11.72 -18.72 -7.59
CA ASN A 231 -13.14 -19.00 -7.71
C ASN A 231 -13.54 -20.47 -7.49
N THR A 232 -12.59 -21.40 -7.65
CA THR A 232 -12.88 -22.84 -7.75
C THR A 232 -12.18 -23.68 -6.68
N LEU A 233 -10.97 -23.32 -6.29
CA LEU A 233 -10.16 -24.06 -5.33
C LEU A 233 -10.46 -23.63 -3.89
N THR A 234 -10.52 -24.61 -2.99
CA THR A 234 -10.67 -24.38 -1.54
C THR A 234 -9.29 -24.37 -0.86
N ALA A 235 -9.20 -23.74 0.32
CA ALA A 235 -7.93 -23.56 1.02
C ALA A 235 -7.18 -24.91 1.19
N PRO A 236 -5.94 -25.03 0.70
CA PRO A 236 -5.25 -26.31 0.61
C PRO A 236 -4.62 -26.70 1.96
N LEU A 237 -5.10 -27.79 2.58
CA LEU A 237 -4.57 -28.28 3.86
C LEU A 237 -3.32 -29.16 3.69
N VAL A 238 -2.24 -28.59 3.13
CA VAL A 238 -0.96 -29.28 2.89
C VAL A 238 0.22 -28.38 3.25
N GLY A 239 1.41 -28.96 3.33
CA GLY A 239 2.66 -28.22 3.58
C GLY A 239 2.61 -27.37 4.85
N ASN A 240 3.15 -26.16 4.79
CA ASN A 240 3.24 -25.26 5.95
C ASN A 240 1.87 -24.90 6.53
N LEU A 241 0.79 -24.85 5.74
CA LEU A 241 -0.53 -24.56 6.27
C LEU A 241 -1.00 -25.64 7.25
N LEU A 242 -0.80 -26.92 6.90
CA LEU A 242 -1.13 -28.03 7.81
C LEU A 242 -0.29 -27.96 9.08
N TYR A 243 1.03 -27.82 8.97
CA TYR A 243 1.92 -27.73 10.12
C TYR A 243 1.56 -26.56 11.03
N ASN A 244 1.28 -25.40 10.45
CA ASN A 244 0.85 -24.22 11.17
C ASN A 244 -0.44 -24.48 11.98
N ARG A 245 -1.48 -25.06 11.37
CA ARG A 245 -2.74 -25.37 12.07
C ARG A 245 -2.55 -26.37 13.21
N LEU A 246 -1.67 -27.35 13.05
CA LEU A 246 -1.32 -28.32 14.09
C LEU A 246 -0.55 -27.68 15.24
N ILE A 247 0.42 -26.80 14.95
CA ILE A 247 1.24 -26.11 15.95
C ILE A 247 0.37 -25.25 16.88
N TRP A 248 -0.45 -24.36 16.32
CA TRP A 248 -1.19 -23.38 17.13
C TRP A 248 -2.38 -24.00 17.86
N THR A 249 -3.06 -24.96 17.24
CA THR A 249 -4.11 -25.74 17.91
C THR A 249 -3.51 -26.60 19.03
N GLY A 250 -2.39 -27.26 18.76
CA GLY A 250 -1.64 -28.06 19.73
C GLY A 250 -1.16 -27.23 20.91
N LEU A 251 -0.59 -26.05 20.65
CA LEU A 251 -0.14 -25.12 21.68
C LEU A 251 -1.28 -24.67 22.59
N GLY A 252 -2.42 -24.28 22.02
CA GLY A 252 -3.62 -23.93 22.79
C GLY A 252 -4.08 -25.07 23.71
N LEU A 253 -4.19 -26.27 23.15
CA LEU A 253 -4.58 -27.47 23.92
C LEU A 253 -3.56 -27.81 25.02
N LEU A 254 -2.26 -27.73 24.73
CA LEU A 254 -1.20 -27.98 25.71
C LEU A 254 -1.28 -27.00 26.89
N VAL A 255 -1.49 -25.71 26.62
CA VAL A 255 -1.69 -24.68 27.67
C VAL A 255 -2.92 -25.01 28.52
N PHE A 256 -4.05 -25.33 27.88
CA PHE A 256 -5.27 -25.68 28.58
C PHE A 256 -5.17 -26.96 29.41
N LEU A 257 -4.56 -28.02 28.86
CA LEU A 257 -4.31 -29.27 29.57
C LEU A 257 -3.38 -29.04 30.77
N GLY A 258 -2.32 -28.25 30.60
CA GLY A 258 -1.43 -27.86 31.70
C GLY A 258 -2.19 -27.18 32.85
N VAL A 259 -3.13 -26.30 32.55
CA VAL A 259 -4.03 -25.71 33.56
C VAL A 259 -4.99 -26.76 34.12
N LEU A 260 -5.62 -27.58 33.29
CA LEU A 260 -6.58 -28.61 33.73
C LEU A 260 -5.99 -29.60 34.74
N TYR A 261 -4.72 -30.00 34.57
CA TYR A 261 -4.02 -30.89 35.50
C TYR A 261 -3.51 -30.18 36.76
N ARG A 262 -3.18 -28.89 36.68
CA ARG A 262 -2.66 -28.10 37.81
C ARG A 262 -3.75 -27.39 38.61
N PHE A 263 -4.95 -27.25 38.05
CA PHE A 263 -6.04 -26.51 38.64
C PHE A 263 -6.50 -27.18 39.93
N SER A 264 -6.58 -26.40 41.00
CA SER A 264 -7.14 -26.81 42.28
C SER A 264 -8.27 -25.84 42.63
N PHE A 265 -9.47 -26.39 42.81
CA PHE A 265 -10.68 -25.64 43.11
C PHE A 265 -10.57 -24.94 44.47
N GLN A 266 -9.97 -25.63 45.45
CA GLN A 266 -9.65 -25.09 46.77
C GLN A 266 -8.69 -23.92 46.71
N ARG A 267 -7.58 -24.04 45.97
CA ARG A 267 -6.65 -22.91 45.79
C ARG A 267 -7.35 -21.78 45.05
N PHE A 268 -8.04 -22.04 43.96
CA PHE A 268 -8.64 -21.03 43.07
C PHE A 268 -9.69 -20.14 43.75
N LEU A 269 -10.55 -20.70 44.60
CA LEU A 269 -11.57 -19.92 45.31
C LEU A 269 -11.16 -19.51 46.74
N SER A 270 -10.02 -19.97 47.26
CA SER A 270 -9.52 -19.47 48.54
C SER A 270 -8.94 -18.07 48.39
N VAL A 271 -9.49 -17.13 49.17
CA VAL A 271 -8.90 -15.81 49.38
C VAL A 271 -7.65 -16.02 50.25
N LYS A 272 -6.47 -15.70 49.72
CA LYS A 272 -5.31 -15.45 50.59
C LYS A 272 -5.68 -14.22 51.42
N LEU A 273 -6.10 -14.44 52.67
CA LEU A 273 -5.94 -13.42 53.70
C LEU A 273 -4.47 -13.02 53.61
N GLY A 274 -4.20 -11.76 53.24
CA GLY A 274 -2.84 -11.24 53.22
C GLY A 274 -2.15 -11.59 54.54
N LYS A 275 -0.82 -11.71 54.51
CA LYS A 275 -0.01 -11.80 55.75
C LYS A 275 -0.62 -10.80 56.72
N LYS A 276 -1.19 -11.28 57.83
CA LYS A 276 -1.68 -10.42 58.90
C LYS A 276 -0.49 -9.53 59.19
N GLN A 277 -0.59 -8.26 58.80
CA GLN A 277 0.44 -7.30 59.14
C GLN A 277 0.50 -7.40 60.65
N LYS A 278 1.67 -7.75 61.18
CA LYS A 278 1.88 -7.74 62.62
C LYS A 278 1.52 -6.32 63.00
N ASP A 279 0.42 -6.15 63.74
CA ASP A 279 0.13 -4.87 64.35
C ASP A 279 1.35 -4.59 65.22
N GLU A 280 2.26 -3.74 64.71
CA GLU A 280 3.13 -3.01 65.60
C GLU A 280 2.18 -2.16 66.43
N GLU A 281 2.06 -2.52 67.72
CA GLU A 281 1.46 -1.66 68.72
C GLU A 281 2.19 -0.31 68.69
N ARG A 282 1.70 0.59 67.83
CA ARG A 282 2.06 2.00 67.92
C ARG A 282 1.42 2.51 69.21
N PRO A 283 2.19 3.19 70.09
CA PRO A 283 1.62 3.80 71.28
C PRO A 283 0.53 4.77 70.83
N THR A 284 -0.72 4.50 71.20
CA THR A 284 -1.82 5.44 70.97
C THR A 284 -1.83 6.45 72.10
N THR A 285 -0.90 7.40 72.06
CA THR A 285 -1.23 8.74 72.58
C THR A 285 -2.37 9.26 71.71
N ARG A 286 -3.60 9.18 72.24
CA ARG A 286 -4.76 9.86 71.66
C ARG A 286 -4.46 11.36 71.70
N LEU A 287 -4.04 11.93 70.57
CA LEU A 287 -4.08 13.37 70.38
C LEU A 287 -5.52 13.83 70.62
N SER A 288 -5.69 14.88 71.42
CA SER A 288 -7.00 15.49 71.63
C SER A 288 -7.50 16.03 70.30
N LEU A 289 -8.81 15.97 70.04
CA LEU A 289 -9.42 16.68 68.90
C LEU A 289 -9.11 18.20 68.93
N ALA A 290 -8.74 18.73 70.11
CA ALA A 290 -8.28 20.11 70.29
C ALA A 290 -6.85 20.39 69.78
N ASP A 291 -6.04 19.35 69.55
CA ASP A 291 -4.66 19.48 69.07
C ASP A 291 -4.54 19.40 67.54
N LEU A 292 -5.67 19.17 66.84
CA LEU A 292 -5.70 19.14 65.38
C LEU A 292 -5.63 20.58 64.85
N PRO A 293 -4.65 20.91 63.99
CA PRO A 293 -4.60 22.22 63.37
C PRO A 293 -5.91 22.49 62.60
N VAL A 294 -6.53 23.63 62.89
CA VAL A 294 -7.67 24.12 62.12
C VAL A 294 -7.15 24.49 60.74
N ALA A 295 -7.36 23.61 59.76
CA ALA A 295 -6.91 23.85 58.40
C ALA A 295 -7.78 24.94 57.74
N ASP A 296 -7.15 26.04 57.35
CA ASP A 296 -7.80 27.07 56.53
C ASP A 296 -8.19 26.49 55.17
N LYS A 297 -9.50 26.49 54.89
CA LYS A 297 -10.04 25.99 53.62
C LYS A 297 -9.94 27.06 52.54
N ILE A 298 -8.81 27.11 51.84
CA ILE A 298 -8.60 28.04 50.72
C ILE A 298 -9.18 27.44 49.44
N TYR A 299 -10.34 27.93 49.01
CA TYR A 299 -10.94 27.58 47.73
C TYR A 299 -10.58 28.61 46.66
N SER A 300 -9.62 28.29 45.80
CA SER A 300 -9.25 29.15 44.66
C SER A 300 -9.12 28.34 43.37
N SER A 301 -9.45 28.96 42.24
CA SER A 301 -9.32 28.33 40.92
C SER A 301 -7.87 27.96 40.60
N SER A 302 -6.89 28.71 41.09
CA SER A 302 -5.46 28.41 40.93
C SER A 302 -5.05 27.14 41.69
N ILE A 303 -5.59 26.91 42.90
CA ILE A 303 -5.34 25.68 43.65
C ILE A 303 -5.97 24.49 42.92
N PHE A 304 -7.21 24.61 42.45
CA PHE A 304 -7.86 23.53 41.69
C PHE A 304 -7.13 23.20 40.39
N LEU A 305 -6.56 24.19 39.71
CA LEU A 305 -5.74 23.95 38.53
C LEU A 305 -4.45 23.17 38.88
N ARG A 306 -3.74 23.57 39.94
CA ARG A 306 -2.56 22.82 40.43
C ARG A 306 -2.93 21.40 40.85
N GLN A 307 -4.04 21.22 41.55
CA GLN A 307 -4.55 19.91 41.94
C GLN A 307 -4.95 19.07 40.71
N MET A 308 -5.50 19.67 39.66
CA MET A 308 -5.83 18.98 38.41
C MET A 308 -4.58 18.38 37.76
N PHE A 309 -3.50 19.15 37.63
CA PHE A 309 -2.22 18.65 37.10
C PHE A 309 -1.59 17.59 38.02
N SER A 310 -1.62 17.82 39.34
CA SER A 310 -1.12 16.84 40.31
C SER A 310 -1.89 15.53 40.24
N GLN A 311 -3.21 15.58 40.11
CA GLN A 311 -4.06 14.39 39.98
C GLN A 311 -3.87 13.73 38.62
N ALA A 312 -3.72 14.50 37.54
CA ALA A 312 -3.41 13.96 36.22
C ALA A 312 -2.09 13.17 36.23
N TRP A 313 -1.06 13.72 36.87
CA TRP A 313 0.23 13.04 37.04
C TRP A 313 0.12 11.78 37.89
N LEU A 314 -0.74 11.77 38.92
CA LEU A 314 -1.01 10.56 39.69
C LEU A 314 -1.72 9.49 38.85
N GLU A 315 -2.75 9.86 38.10
CA GLU A 315 -3.51 8.96 37.21
C GLU A 315 -2.60 8.40 36.12
N PHE A 316 -1.81 9.26 35.46
CA PHE A 316 -0.78 8.88 34.49
C PHE A 316 0.29 7.98 35.11
N GLY A 317 0.78 8.33 36.29
CA GLY A 317 1.75 7.56 37.07
C GLY A 317 1.26 6.13 37.38
N GLN A 318 -0.05 5.96 37.61
CA GLN A 318 -0.66 4.64 37.79
C GLN A 318 -0.73 3.85 36.48
N ILE A 319 -0.96 4.51 35.34
CA ILE A 319 -0.98 3.88 34.02
C ILE A 319 0.43 3.40 33.65
N ILE A 320 1.44 4.26 33.72
CA ILE A 320 2.80 3.91 33.28
C ILE A 320 3.48 2.86 34.17
N ARG A 321 3.05 2.73 35.43
CA ARG A 321 3.55 1.70 36.36
C ARG A 321 2.76 0.40 36.26
N ASP A 322 1.67 0.38 35.48
CA ASP A 322 0.92 -0.84 35.26
C ASP A 322 1.79 -1.83 34.45
N PRO A 323 1.99 -3.08 34.93
CA PRO A 323 2.84 -4.04 34.25
C PRO A 323 2.42 -4.36 32.81
N TYR A 324 1.14 -4.22 32.50
CA TYR A 324 0.64 -4.52 31.16
C TYR A 324 0.77 -3.33 30.24
N PHE A 325 0.59 -2.10 30.74
CA PHE A 325 1.00 -0.91 29.99
C PHE A 325 2.46 -1.02 29.58
N LEU A 326 3.36 -1.37 30.52
CA LEU A 326 4.78 -1.58 30.21
C LEU A 326 5.01 -2.68 29.16
N ALA A 327 4.34 -3.83 29.27
CA ALA A 327 4.45 -4.90 28.28
C ALA A 327 3.98 -4.45 26.89
N ILE A 328 2.89 -3.71 26.82
CA ILE A 328 2.32 -3.12 25.60
C ILE A 328 3.29 -2.09 25.01
N MET A 329 3.88 -1.20 25.82
CA MET A 329 4.88 -0.22 25.37
C MET A 329 6.14 -0.89 24.81
N VAL A 330 6.65 -1.95 25.47
CA VAL A 330 7.80 -2.70 24.96
C VAL A 330 7.45 -3.38 23.64
N GLY A 331 6.26 -3.97 23.52
CA GLY A 331 5.78 -4.55 22.27
C GLY A 331 5.66 -3.51 21.15
N ALA A 332 5.17 -2.31 21.45
CA ALA A 332 5.06 -1.20 20.52
C ALA A 332 6.42 -0.69 20.04
N LEU A 333 7.34 -0.48 20.98
CA LEU A 333 8.70 -0.04 20.68
C LEU A 333 9.42 -1.08 19.84
N PHE A 334 9.27 -2.37 20.18
CA PHE A 334 9.83 -3.45 19.39
C PHE A 334 9.22 -3.49 17.98
N PHE A 335 7.90 -3.29 17.86
CA PHE A 335 7.22 -3.21 16.56
C PHE A 335 7.77 -2.08 15.69
N LEU A 336 7.75 -0.84 16.19
CA LEU A 336 8.32 0.31 15.50
C LEU A 336 9.79 0.10 15.15
N PHE A 337 10.55 -0.52 16.05
CA PHE A 337 11.97 -0.77 15.82
C PHE A 337 12.17 -1.76 14.69
N THR A 338 11.46 -2.89 14.70
CA THR A 338 11.54 -3.91 13.64
C THR A 338 11.03 -3.39 12.30
N ASP A 339 9.94 -2.62 12.29
CA ASP A 339 9.37 -2.05 11.07
C ASP A 339 10.34 -1.06 10.42
N GLY A 340 10.96 -0.16 11.21
CA GLY A 340 12.04 0.71 10.72
C GLY A 340 13.35 -0.02 10.39
N TRP A 341 13.58 -1.18 11.02
CA TRP A 341 14.76 -2.00 10.75
C TRP A 341 14.68 -2.69 9.38
N PHE A 342 13.58 -3.39 9.12
CA PHE A 342 13.35 -4.14 7.89
C PHE A 342 12.83 -3.27 6.74
N GLY A 343 12.02 -2.25 7.04
CA GLY A 343 11.48 -1.32 6.06
C GLY A 343 10.67 -1.99 4.94
N PHE A 344 10.68 -1.36 3.76
CA PHE A 344 10.12 -1.87 2.50
C PHE A 344 11.21 -1.80 1.41
N PRO A 345 12.06 -2.82 1.28
CA PRO A 345 13.16 -2.81 0.31
C PRO A 345 12.63 -2.82 -1.14
N THR A 346 13.30 -2.08 -2.03
CA THR A 346 13.00 -2.07 -3.47
C THR A 346 13.93 -3.05 -4.18
N PHE A 347 13.36 -4.08 -4.81
CA PHE A 347 14.11 -5.19 -5.43
C PHE A 347 15.15 -5.84 -4.49
N GLY A 348 14.82 -5.93 -3.20
CA GLY A 348 15.70 -6.50 -2.17
C GLY A 348 16.58 -5.48 -1.45
N THR A 349 16.73 -4.28 -2.02
CA THR A 349 17.64 -3.26 -1.49
C THR A 349 16.93 -2.31 -0.51
N PRO A 350 17.41 -2.17 0.72
CA PRO A 350 16.85 -1.24 1.70
C PRO A 350 17.14 0.22 1.34
N SER A 351 16.37 1.13 1.92
CA SER A 351 16.68 2.57 1.90
C SER A 351 17.53 2.95 3.10
N LEU A 352 18.25 4.07 2.99
CA LEU A 352 18.90 4.69 4.13
C LEU A 352 17.85 5.03 5.21
N PRO A 353 18.22 4.97 6.49
CA PRO A 353 17.30 5.27 7.59
C PRO A 353 17.12 6.79 7.73
N LEU A 354 16.56 7.44 6.71
CA LEU A 354 16.29 8.87 6.71
C LEU A 354 15.22 9.21 7.75
N THR A 355 15.26 10.43 8.30
CA THR A 355 14.33 10.83 9.37
C THR A 355 12.88 10.70 8.93
N TYR A 356 12.52 11.06 7.70
CA TYR A 356 11.15 10.88 7.22
C TYR A 356 10.73 9.40 7.15
N TYR A 357 11.62 8.49 6.78
CA TYR A 357 11.31 7.05 6.76
C TYR A 357 11.07 6.52 8.18
N MET A 358 11.85 7.00 9.14
CA MET A 358 11.68 6.63 10.55
C MET A 358 10.38 7.18 11.15
N ILE A 359 9.90 8.31 10.64
CA ILE A 359 8.59 8.87 10.98
C ILE A 359 7.49 8.02 10.33
N GLU A 360 7.61 7.66 9.05
CA GLU A 360 6.60 6.91 8.28
C GLU A 360 6.35 5.47 8.75
N VAL A 361 7.23 4.91 9.58
CA VAL A 361 7.04 3.64 10.31
C VAL A 361 5.78 3.64 11.18
N LYS A 362 5.23 4.81 11.54
CA LYS A 362 3.90 4.93 12.15
C LYS A 362 2.78 4.68 11.14
N ASP A 363 2.79 3.49 10.54
CA ASP A 363 1.79 3.10 9.58
C ASP A 363 0.39 2.95 10.21
N PHE A 364 -0.58 2.52 9.40
CA PHE A 364 -1.93 2.23 9.85
C PHE A 364 -1.98 1.25 11.04
N ASN A 365 -1.04 0.29 11.13
CA ASN A 365 -1.02 -0.69 12.22
C ASN A 365 -0.62 -0.04 13.55
N TYR A 366 0.38 0.84 13.53
CA TYR A 366 0.74 1.63 14.71
C TYR A 366 -0.37 2.60 15.12
N GLY A 367 -0.99 3.27 14.14
CA GLY A 367 -2.16 4.12 14.39
C GLY A 367 -3.23 3.32 15.14
N LEU A 368 -3.71 2.21 14.56
CA LEU A 368 -4.70 1.31 15.17
C LEU A 368 -4.33 0.91 16.61
N PHE A 369 -3.05 0.67 16.85
CA PHE A 369 -2.54 0.35 18.17
C PHE A 369 -2.69 1.51 19.17
N VAL A 370 -2.33 2.74 18.78
CA VAL A 370 -2.55 3.95 19.58
C VAL A 370 -4.04 4.13 19.88
N TYR A 371 -4.91 3.98 18.88
CA TYR A 371 -6.37 4.04 19.04
C TYR A 371 -6.88 3.07 20.11
N ILE A 372 -6.48 1.79 20.05
CA ILE A 372 -6.89 0.76 21.02
C ILE A 372 -6.46 1.14 22.45
N ILE A 373 -5.22 1.63 22.62
CA ILE A 373 -4.70 2.05 23.92
C ILE A 373 -5.49 3.22 24.48
N LEU A 374 -5.70 4.27 23.66
CA LEU A 374 -6.42 5.46 24.10
C LEU A 374 -7.85 5.11 24.52
N ILE A 375 -8.56 4.28 23.75
CA ILE A 375 -9.91 3.82 24.10
C ILE A 375 -9.91 2.98 25.38
N PHE A 376 -8.97 2.04 25.49
CA PHE A 376 -8.90 1.12 26.63
C PHE A 376 -8.58 1.86 27.94
N TYR A 377 -7.50 2.63 27.97
CA TYR A 377 -7.09 3.35 29.18
C TYR A 377 -8.05 4.49 29.53
N THR A 378 -8.75 5.08 28.56
CA THR A 378 -9.85 6.00 28.84
C THR A 378 -10.92 5.35 29.69
N GLY A 379 -11.39 4.15 29.32
CA GLY A 379 -12.37 3.43 30.12
C GLY A 379 -11.87 3.02 31.51
N GLU A 380 -10.58 2.67 31.62
CA GLU A 380 -9.97 2.40 32.93
C GLU A 380 -9.96 3.65 33.82
N VAL A 381 -9.43 4.77 33.33
CA VAL A 381 -9.28 6.01 34.12
C VAL A 381 -10.62 6.61 34.51
N VAL A 382 -11.59 6.64 33.58
CA VAL A 382 -12.94 7.19 33.82
C VAL A 382 -13.69 6.37 34.87
N HIS A 383 -13.57 5.03 34.85
CA HIS A 383 -14.33 4.15 35.74
C HIS A 383 -13.57 3.64 36.97
N ARG A 384 -12.29 4.02 37.12
CA ARG A 384 -11.39 3.56 38.20
C ARG A 384 -12.02 3.71 39.58
N ASP A 385 -12.53 4.90 39.90
CA ASP A 385 -13.06 5.22 41.23
C ASP A 385 -14.26 4.34 41.61
N LYS A 386 -15.10 4.00 40.63
CA LYS A 386 -16.23 3.08 40.81
C LYS A 386 -15.75 1.63 41.00
N SER A 387 -14.73 1.21 40.25
CA SER A 387 -14.20 -0.16 40.30
C SER A 387 -13.59 -0.52 41.67
N VAL A 388 -13.00 0.46 42.36
CA VAL A 388 -12.43 0.30 43.71
C VAL A 388 -13.37 0.79 44.84
N LYS A 389 -14.62 1.17 44.50
CA LYS A 389 -15.63 1.73 45.43
C LYS A 389 -15.20 3.01 46.17
N TYR A 390 -14.21 3.73 45.65
CA TYR A 390 -13.75 5.02 46.19
C TYR A 390 -14.66 6.18 45.78
N ASN A 391 -15.47 6.00 44.74
CA ASN A 391 -16.37 7.02 44.20
C ASN A 391 -17.29 7.65 45.27
N LEU A 392 -17.75 6.88 46.27
CA LEU A 392 -18.59 7.39 47.35
C LEU A 392 -17.87 8.43 48.24
N ILE A 393 -16.56 8.30 48.39
CA ILE A 393 -15.72 9.24 49.14
C ILE A 393 -15.36 10.42 48.25
N SER A 394 -14.84 10.17 47.04
CA SER A 394 -14.41 11.23 46.13
C SER A 394 -15.53 12.18 45.72
N ASP A 395 -16.74 11.66 45.51
CA ASP A 395 -17.89 12.46 45.06
C ASP A 395 -18.42 13.39 46.15
N SER A 396 -18.12 13.09 47.43
CA SER A 396 -18.48 13.92 48.58
C SER A 396 -17.52 15.10 48.83
N LEU A 397 -16.36 15.11 48.17
CA LEU A 397 -15.37 16.17 48.33
C LEU A 397 -15.85 17.49 47.69
N PRO A 398 -15.61 18.65 48.33
CA PRO A 398 -16.00 19.96 47.81
C PRO A 398 -15.06 20.46 46.69
N VAL A 399 -14.80 19.62 45.69
CA VAL A 399 -13.97 19.94 44.52
C VAL A 399 -14.86 20.09 43.28
N PRO A 400 -14.57 21.00 42.34
CA PRO A 400 -15.39 21.16 41.14
C PRO A 400 -15.21 20.00 40.16
N ASN A 401 -16.26 19.68 39.38
CA ASN A 401 -16.22 18.57 38.41
C ASN A 401 -15.09 18.72 37.37
N TRP A 402 -14.90 19.93 36.84
CA TRP A 402 -13.91 20.20 35.81
C TRP A 402 -12.48 19.85 36.23
N MET A 403 -12.18 19.90 37.54
CA MET A 403 -10.87 19.56 38.07
C MET A 403 -10.62 18.04 38.03
N VAL A 404 -11.56 17.22 38.51
CA VAL A 404 -11.44 15.75 38.43
C VAL A 404 -11.53 15.27 36.98
N TYR A 405 -12.49 15.81 36.24
CA TYR A 405 -12.69 15.54 34.82
C TYR A 405 -11.44 15.85 34.00
N GLY A 406 -10.93 17.08 34.12
CA GLY A 406 -9.74 17.55 33.40
C GLY A 406 -8.49 16.77 33.79
N SER A 407 -8.36 16.36 35.06
CA SER A 407 -7.22 15.55 35.49
C SER A 407 -7.18 14.18 34.81
N LYS A 408 -8.33 13.52 34.70
CA LYS A 408 -8.48 12.21 34.05
C LYS A 408 -8.26 12.29 32.54
N PHE A 409 -8.80 13.33 31.88
CA PHE A 409 -8.55 13.58 30.47
C PHE A 409 -7.07 13.87 30.19
N LEU A 410 -6.45 14.76 30.98
CA LEU A 410 -5.04 15.11 30.83
C LEU A 410 -4.12 13.90 31.02
N ALA A 411 -4.47 12.95 31.90
CA ALA A 411 -3.74 11.70 32.04
C ALA A 411 -3.72 10.88 30.74
N ILE A 412 -4.84 10.82 29.99
CA ILE A 412 -4.90 10.16 28.68
C ILE A 412 -4.13 10.95 27.62
N VAL A 413 -4.18 12.29 27.64
CA VAL A 413 -3.36 13.14 26.77
C VAL A 413 -1.86 12.87 26.99
N LEU A 414 -1.43 12.71 28.25
CA LEU A 414 -0.04 12.33 28.56
C LEU A 414 0.31 10.91 28.05
N VAL A 415 -0.64 9.97 28.03
CA VAL A 415 -0.44 8.67 27.39
C VAL A 415 -0.23 8.85 25.88
N GLY A 416 -1.08 9.63 25.20
CA GLY A 416 -0.89 9.97 23.79
C GLY A 416 0.46 10.64 23.52
N PHE A 417 0.93 11.49 24.43
CA PHE A 417 2.26 12.10 24.35
C PHE A 417 3.36 11.04 24.43
N VAL A 418 3.27 10.08 25.37
CA VAL A 418 4.22 8.95 25.43
C VAL A 418 4.21 8.16 24.13
N MET A 419 3.04 7.88 23.55
CA MET A 419 2.93 7.19 22.27
C MET A 419 3.70 7.92 21.16
N ALA A 420 3.43 9.21 20.95
CA ALA A 420 4.15 10.02 19.95
C ALA A 420 5.68 9.97 20.15
N ASN A 421 6.15 10.01 21.40
CA ASN A 421 7.58 9.94 21.71
C ASN A 421 8.21 8.56 21.43
N LEU A 422 7.44 7.47 21.37
CA LEU A 422 8.01 6.16 21.00
C LEU A 422 8.54 6.16 19.57
N VAL A 423 7.94 6.93 18.66
CA VAL A 423 8.36 7.00 17.25
C VAL A 423 9.75 7.62 17.13
N ILE A 424 9.99 8.77 17.77
CA ILE A 424 11.32 9.41 17.78
C ILE A 424 12.37 8.54 18.50
N VAL A 425 12.01 7.91 19.63
CA VAL A 425 12.93 7.01 20.34
C VAL A 425 13.33 5.82 19.47
N SER A 426 12.35 5.19 18.81
CA SER A 426 12.58 4.06 17.90
C SER A 426 13.40 4.48 16.68
N GLY A 427 13.02 5.58 16.03
CA GLY A 427 13.66 6.09 14.82
C GLY A 427 15.12 6.49 15.05
N VAL A 428 15.39 7.28 16.08
CA VAL A 428 16.76 7.68 16.46
C VAL A 428 17.58 6.45 16.85
N ALA A 429 17.02 5.50 17.59
CA ALA A 429 17.72 4.25 17.92
C ALA A 429 18.09 3.45 16.66
N ASN A 430 17.17 3.33 15.70
CA ASN A 430 17.41 2.64 14.43
C ASN A 430 18.54 3.32 13.63
N GLN A 431 18.48 4.65 13.51
CA GLN A 431 19.49 5.48 12.85
C GLN A 431 20.88 5.31 13.49
N VAL A 432 20.98 5.45 14.81
CA VAL A 432 22.25 5.30 15.55
C VAL A 432 22.84 3.90 15.37
N ILE A 433 22.03 2.84 15.48
CA ILE A 433 22.50 1.45 15.34
C ILE A 433 22.94 1.15 13.91
N LYS A 434 22.26 1.71 12.90
CA LYS A 434 22.65 1.62 11.48
C LYS A 434 23.81 2.56 11.11
N GLY A 435 24.34 3.35 12.05
CA GLY A 435 25.46 4.26 11.81
C GLY A 435 25.11 5.55 11.04
N TYR A 436 23.82 5.91 10.99
CA TYR A 436 23.33 7.13 10.36
C TYR A 436 23.05 8.20 11.42
N PHE A 437 23.76 9.32 11.37
CA PHE A 437 23.72 10.36 12.43
C PHE A 437 23.13 11.70 11.96
N ASN A 438 22.54 11.76 10.76
CA ASN A 438 21.87 12.97 10.27
C ASN A 438 20.43 13.01 10.78
N PHE A 439 20.23 13.61 11.97
CA PHE A 439 18.93 13.69 12.63
C PHE A 439 18.24 15.03 12.32
N GLU A 440 17.07 14.97 11.69
CA GLU A 440 16.24 16.15 11.41
C GLU A 440 15.14 16.29 12.48
N PHE A 441 15.53 16.76 13.67
CA PHE A 441 14.62 16.87 14.82
C PHE A 441 13.44 17.84 14.59
N ASP A 442 13.57 18.78 13.69
CA ASP A 442 12.51 19.68 13.24
C ASP A 442 11.39 18.92 12.48
N LYS A 443 11.75 17.95 11.64
CA LYS A 443 10.79 17.05 10.97
C LYS A 443 10.07 16.19 11.99
N TYR A 444 10.80 15.60 12.94
CA TYR A 444 10.19 14.86 14.06
C TYR A 444 9.22 15.73 14.86
N PHE A 445 9.62 16.97 15.18
CA PHE A 445 8.78 17.84 15.99
C PHE A 445 7.49 18.21 15.27
N THR A 446 7.60 18.59 13.99
CA THR A 446 6.46 19.02 13.18
C THR A 446 5.46 17.87 12.98
N ASP A 447 5.95 16.70 12.58
CA ASP A 447 5.09 15.54 12.36
C ASP A 447 4.46 15.04 13.66
N LEU A 448 5.28 14.74 14.68
CA LEU A 448 4.78 14.06 15.87
C LEU A 448 3.96 14.97 16.78
N TYR A 449 4.29 16.25 16.90
CA TYR A 449 3.62 17.15 17.85
C TYR A 449 2.63 18.13 17.22
N LEU A 450 2.73 18.43 15.93
CA LEU A 450 1.81 19.36 15.26
C LEU A 450 0.80 18.65 14.33
N ILE A 451 1.00 17.36 14.01
CA ILE A 451 0.08 16.56 13.20
C ILE A 451 -0.46 15.39 14.03
N GLU A 452 0.40 14.45 14.42
CA GLU A 452 -0.01 13.20 15.08
C GLU A 452 -0.57 13.41 16.50
N PHE A 453 0.11 14.20 17.32
CA PHE A 453 -0.34 14.41 18.70
C PHE A 453 -1.72 15.11 18.79
N PRO A 454 -2.03 16.14 17.96
CA PRO A 454 -3.39 16.65 17.79
C PRO A 454 -4.42 15.56 17.47
N GLU A 455 -4.12 14.66 16.52
CA GLU A 455 -5.00 13.52 16.23
C GLU A 455 -5.23 12.68 17.49
N TYR A 456 -4.18 12.32 18.24
CA TYR A 456 -4.33 11.53 19.47
C TYR A 456 -5.19 12.24 20.52
N ILE A 457 -5.12 13.57 20.60
CA ILE A 457 -5.98 14.38 21.47
C ILE A 457 -7.44 14.32 21.01
N GLU A 458 -7.71 14.49 19.71
CA GLU A 458 -9.05 14.41 19.12
C GLU A 458 -9.72 13.07 19.45
N LEU A 459 -8.96 11.98 19.32
CA LEU A 459 -9.42 10.62 19.61
C LEU A 459 -9.64 10.39 21.10
N ALA A 460 -8.74 10.89 21.94
CA ALA A 460 -8.94 10.87 23.38
C ALA A 460 -10.20 11.64 23.78
N MET A 461 -10.48 12.80 23.17
CA MET A 461 -11.69 13.58 23.43
C MET A 461 -12.95 12.79 23.08
N LEU A 462 -12.98 12.14 21.91
CA LEU A 462 -14.11 11.31 21.46
C LEU A 462 -14.32 10.12 22.40
N ALA A 463 -13.26 9.35 22.68
CA ALA A 463 -13.34 8.19 23.57
C ALA A 463 -13.81 8.60 24.97
N PHE A 464 -13.28 9.69 25.50
CA PHE A 464 -13.63 10.20 26.82
C PHE A 464 -15.11 10.59 26.88
N PHE A 465 -15.58 11.36 25.90
CA PHE A 465 -16.98 11.73 25.77
C PHE A 465 -17.92 10.51 25.71
N MET A 466 -17.59 9.51 24.88
CA MET A 466 -18.38 8.29 24.73
C MET A 466 -18.48 7.48 26.04
N HIS A 467 -17.36 7.32 26.76
CA HIS A 467 -17.33 6.64 28.06
C HIS A 467 -18.20 7.35 29.11
N ILE A 468 -18.22 8.68 29.10
CA ILE A 468 -19.07 9.46 30.00
C ILE A 468 -20.54 9.33 29.62
N LEU A 469 -20.89 9.45 28.34
CA LEU A 469 -22.28 9.37 27.89
C LEU A 469 -22.91 8.04 28.31
N VAL A 470 -22.23 6.94 28.01
CA VAL A 470 -22.68 5.57 28.29
C VAL A 470 -22.59 5.24 29.78
N ASN A 471 -21.56 5.75 30.48
CA ASN A 471 -21.33 5.58 31.92
C ASN A 471 -21.31 4.10 32.39
N GLN A 472 -20.96 3.19 31.48
CA GLN A 472 -20.77 1.77 31.73
C GLN A 472 -19.49 1.34 31.02
N LYS A 473 -18.50 0.83 31.76
CA LYS A 473 -17.14 0.57 31.24
C LYS A 473 -17.14 -0.27 29.96
N PHE A 474 -17.80 -1.43 30.00
CA PHE A 474 -17.85 -2.37 28.87
C PHE A 474 -18.58 -1.80 27.66
N LEU A 475 -19.73 -1.16 27.86
CA LEU A 475 -20.51 -0.56 26.78
C LEU A 475 -19.78 0.65 26.20
N GLY A 476 -19.07 1.45 27.01
CA GLY A 476 -18.26 2.58 26.55
C GLY A 476 -17.20 2.15 25.53
N HIS A 477 -16.49 1.04 25.81
CA HIS A 477 -15.56 0.46 24.84
C HIS A 477 -16.28 0.01 23.56
N ILE A 478 -17.37 -0.76 23.69
CA ILE A 478 -18.13 -1.28 22.53
C ILE A 478 -18.65 -0.15 21.64
N PHE A 479 -19.22 0.91 22.21
CA PHE A 479 -19.75 2.02 21.43
C PHE A 479 -18.67 2.88 20.78
N THR A 480 -17.55 3.11 21.47
CA THR A 480 -16.43 3.89 20.90
C THR A 480 -15.80 3.13 19.72
N ILE A 481 -15.52 1.84 19.92
CA ILE A 481 -14.99 0.96 18.89
C ILE A 481 -16.00 0.82 17.74
N GLY A 482 -17.28 0.61 18.06
CA GLY A 482 -18.35 0.48 17.07
C GLY A 482 -18.55 1.75 16.24
N LEU A 483 -18.41 2.95 16.83
CA LEU A 483 -18.47 4.22 16.11
C LEU A 483 -17.31 4.35 15.12
N TRP A 484 -16.08 4.06 15.57
CA TRP A 484 -14.90 4.10 14.70
C TRP A 484 -15.04 3.13 13.52
N PHE A 485 -15.46 1.89 13.79
CA PHE A 485 -15.75 0.91 12.74
C PHE A 485 -16.88 1.36 11.81
N LEU A 486 -17.93 1.98 12.34
CA LEU A 486 -19.05 2.49 11.54
C LEU A 486 -18.59 3.60 10.59
N LEU A 487 -17.79 4.56 11.08
CA LEU A 487 -17.26 5.65 10.27
C LEU A 487 -16.38 5.12 9.13
N GLY A 488 -15.42 4.23 9.45
CA GLY A 488 -14.56 3.61 8.44
C GLY A 488 -15.34 2.72 7.45
N SER A 489 -16.39 2.05 7.93
CA SER A 489 -17.31 1.27 7.08
C SER A 489 -18.09 2.17 6.14
N ILE A 490 -18.64 3.30 6.60
CA ILE A 490 -19.36 4.26 5.75
C ILE A 490 -18.42 4.80 4.67
N GLN A 491 -17.21 5.22 5.04
CA GLN A 491 -16.22 5.72 4.09
C GLN A 491 -15.92 4.68 2.99
N SER A 492 -15.70 3.43 3.39
CA SER A 492 -15.34 2.34 2.47
C SER A 492 -16.53 1.87 1.62
N PHE A 493 -17.73 1.74 2.21
CA PHE A 493 -18.90 1.15 1.56
C PHE A 493 -19.72 2.15 0.75
N ALA A 494 -19.88 3.37 1.25
CA ALA A 494 -20.55 4.43 0.50
C ALA A 494 -19.58 5.14 -0.48
N GLU A 495 -18.30 4.75 -0.47
CA GLU A 495 -17.21 5.38 -1.25
C GLU A 495 -17.17 6.91 -1.06
N ILE A 496 -17.49 7.37 0.16
CA ILE A 496 -17.49 8.79 0.52
C ILE A 496 -16.11 9.11 1.07
N ASN A 497 -15.33 9.89 0.31
CA ASN A 497 -13.98 10.32 0.68
C ASN A 497 -13.90 11.80 1.07
N TYR A 498 -14.95 12.35 1.70
CA TYR A 498 -15.00 13.75 2.11
C TYR A 498 -14.49 13.94 3.55
N ASN A 499 -13.28 14.47 3.71
CA ASN A 499 -12.57 14.44 5.01
C ASN A 499 -13.30 15.21 6.12
N LEU A 500 -13.99 16.31 5.77
CA LEU A 500 -14.73 17.12 6.74
C LEU A 500 -15.96 16.37 7.34
N LEU A 501 -16.39 15.25 6.74
CA LEU A 501 -17.50 14.44 7.25
C LEU A 501 -17.09 13.51 8.40
N PHE A 502 -15.85 13.04 8.41
CA PHE A 502 -15.39 11.99 9.32
C PHE A 502 -14.55 12.57 10.45
N PHE A 503 -14.96 12.36 11.70
CA PHE A 503 -14.27 12.91 12.87
C PHE A 503 -12.81 12.45 12.92
N SER A 504 -11.89 13.39 13.18
CA SER A 504 -10.44 13.16 13.23
C SER A 504 -9.77 12.84 11.87
N TYR A 505 -10.49 13.00 10.75
CA TYR A 505 -9.92 12.83 9.42
C TYR A 505 -9.33 14.15 8.89
N PHE A 506 -8.20 14.03 8.20
CA PHE A 506 -7.50 15.16 7.58
C PHE A 506 -6.88 14.73 6.23
N PRO A 507 -6.48 15.67 5.37
CA PRO A 507 -5.88 15.37 4.08
C PRO A 507 -4.56 14.60 4.20
N ASN A 508 -4.33 13.66 3.28
CA ASN A 508 -3.05 12.93 3.21
C ASN A 508 -1.88 13.89 2.98
N TYR A 509 -0.74 13.59 3.60
CA TYR A 509 0.52 14.31 3.43
C TYR A 509 1.68 13.33 3.21
N ARG A 510 2.78 13.84 2.64
CA ARG A 510 4.03 13.11 2.50
C ARG A 510 5.20 14.06 2.70
N ILE A 511 6.20 13.64 3.47
CA ILE A 511 7.41 14.43 3.71
C ILE A 511 8.40 14.16 2.56
N SER A 512 9.00 15.23 2.04
CA SER A 512 10.06 15.21 1.02
C SER A 512 11.29 15.93 1.56
N ASP A 513 12.49 15.44 1.28
CA ASP A 513 13.73 16.14 1.58
C ASP A 513 13.86 17.41 0.72
N MET A 514 13.33 17.38 -0.50
CA MET A 514 13.32 18.54 -1.39
C MET A 514 12.36 19.64 -0.92
N ASN A 515 11.13 19.27 -0.57
CA ASN A 515 10.01 20.22 -0.37
C ASN A 515 9.49 20.29 1.09
N GLY A 516 10.05 19.50 2.00
CA GLY A 516 9.59 19.41 3.39
C GLY A 516 8.12 18.98 3.49
N PHE A 517 7.38 19.62 4.42
CA PHE A 517 5.91 19.53 4.49
C PHE A 517 5.21 20.40 3.43
N GLY A 518 5.93 21.38 2.85
CA GLY A 518 5.44 22.30 1.82
C GLY A 518 3.98 22.71 1.97
N HIS A 519 3.20 22.45 0.93
CA HIS A 519 1.80 22.85 0.81
C HIS A 519 0.82 22.02 1.67
N PHE A 520 1.27 20.98 2.38
CA PHE A 520 0.41 20.18 3.26
C PHE A 520 0.13 20.86 4.60
N ALA A 521 1.01 21.75 5.07
CA ALA A 521 0.94 22.29 6.43
C ALA A 521 -0.36 23.07 6.70
N ALA A 522 -0.77 23.94 5.77
CA ALA A 522 -1.98 24.76 5.91
C ALA A 522 -3.27 23.92 6.02
N PRO A 523 -3.59 22.98 5.10
CA PRO A 523 -4.76 22.14 5.25
C PRO A 523 -4.73 21.33 6.56
N LEU A 524 -3.61 20.70 6.90
CA LEU A 524 -3.50 19.89 8.13
C LEU A 524 -3.86 20.70 9.38
N PHE A 525 -3.30 21.91 9.51
CA PHE A 525 -3.63 22.80 10.63
C PHE A 525 -5.12 23.08 10.74
N TRP A 526 -5.79 23.43 9.64
CA TRP A 526 -7.21 23.78 9.67
C TRP A 526 -8.11 22.59 10.00
N PHE A 527 -7.81 21.41 9.48
CA PHE A 527 -8.55 20.19 9.81
C PHE A 527 -8.38 19.78 11.28
N HIS A 528 -7.16 19.79 11.81
CA HIS A 528 -6.94 19.55 13.24
C HIS A 528 -7.60 20.61 14.12
N PHE A 529 -7.45 21.89 13.77
CA PHE A 529 -8.08 22.98 14.50
C PHE A 529 -9.61 22.83 14.55
N ASN A 530 -10.22 22.43 13.44
CA ASN A 530 -11.65 22.12 13.35
C ASN A 530 -12.06 20.99 14.30
N TRP A 531 -11.36 19.86 14.27
CA TRP A 531 -11.70 18.69 15.09
C TRP A 531 -11.37 18.89 16.57
N LEU A 532 -10.29 19.60 16.91
CA LEU A 532 -9.98 20.02 18.27
C LEU A 532 -11.06 20.97 18.83
N ALA A 533 -11.59 21.89 18.02
CA ALA A 533 -12.69 22.77 18.44
C ALA A 533 -13.98 21.96 18.71
N LEU A 534 -14.32 21.00 17.84
CA LEU A 534 -15.44 20.10 18.08
C LEU A 534 -15.21 19.21 19.31
N GLY A 535 -14.01 18.66 19.46
CA GLY A 535 -13.62 17.84 20.61
C GLY A 535 -13.70 18.63 21.93
N ALA A 536 -13.26 19.90 21.94
CA ALA A 536 -13.41 20.78 23.09
C ALA A 536 -14.88 21.05 23.43
N LEU A 537 -15.75 21.22 22.43
CA LEU A 537 -17.20 21.27 22.62
C LEU A 537 -17.73 19.99 23.27
N LEU A 538 -17.31 18.82 22.78
CA LEU A 538 -17.67 17.52 23.36
C LEU A 538 -17.20 17.38 24.82
N LEU A 539 -16.02 17.89 25.17
CA LEU A 539 -15.52 17.88 26.55
C LEU A 539 -16.36 18.77 27.48
N VAL A 540 -16.79 19.96 27.02
CA VAL A 540 -17.68 20.83 27.80
C VAL A 540 -19.01 20.13 28.07
N VAL A 541 -19.60 19.50 27.05
CA VAL A 541 -20.83 18.71 27.21
C VAL A 541 -20.59 17.52 28.15
N GLY A 542 -19.50 16.77 27.95
CA GLY A 542 -19.12 15.64 28.79
C GLY A 542 -18.96 16.01 30.27
N ASN A 543 -18.36 17.17 30.58
CA ASN A 543 -18.25 17.65 31.96
C ASN A 543 -19.62 17.95 32.61
N LEU A 544 -20.61 18.43 31.84
CA LEU A 544 -21.97 18.62 32.35
C LEU A 544 -22.65 17.28 32.68
N PHE A 545 -22.38 16.25 31.89
CA PHE A 545 -22.86 14.87 32.07
C PHE A 545 -22.08 14.03 33.09
N TRP A 546 -20.99 14.58 33.67
CA TRP A 546 -20.17 13.87 34.64
C TRP A 546 -21.01 13.38 35.83
N ASN A 547 -21.03 12.07 36.06
CA ASN A 547 -21.86 11.50 37.11
C ASN A 547 -21.17 11.64 38.48
N ARG A 548 -21.87 12.19 39.46
CA ARG A 548 -21.49 12.19 40.88
C ARG A 548 -22.62 11.63 41.71
N GLY A 549 -22.32 10.67 42.58
CA GLY A 549 -23.30 9.99 43.42
C GLY A 549 -23.76 8.64 42.86
N SER A 550 -24.80 8.09 43.50
CA SER A 550 -25.31 6.72 43.25
C SER A 550 -26.41 6.62 42.19
N GLU A 551 -26.97 7.75 41.76
CA GLU A 551 -28.04 7.80 40.76
C GLU A 551 -27.46 7.59 39.34
N ASP A 552 -27.77 6.47 38.70
CA ASP A 552 -27.14 6.09 37.41
C ASP A 552 -28.09 6.25 36.21
N ALA A 553 -29.36 6.61 36.43
CA ALA A 553 -30.37 6.69 35.39
C ALA A 553 -30.11 7.86 34.41
N PHE A 554 -30.18 7.59 33.10
CA PHE A 554 -29.93 8.60 32.06
C PHE A 554 -30.84 9.84 32.19
N LYS A 555 -32.12 9.64 32.54
CA LYS A 555 -33.09 10.73 32.73
C LYS A 555 -32.67 11.68 33.87
N ALA A 556 -32.16 11.15 34.97
CA ALA A 556 -31.67 11.95 36.09
C ALA A 556 -30.41 12.74 35.69
N ARG A 557 -29.48 12.10 34.96
CA ARG A 557 -28.27 12.76 34.44
C ARG A 557 -28.59 13.90 33.47
N TRP A 558 -29.60 13.73 32.62
CA TRP A 558 -30.08 14.78 31.72
C TRP A 558 -30.66 15.97 32.48
N GLN A 559 -31.43 15.74 33.55
CA GLN A 559 -31.95 16.80 34.42
C GLN A 559 -30.82 17.52 35.18
N LEU A 560 -29.85 16.78 35.71
CA LEU A 560 -28.66 17.33 36.36
C LEU A 560 -27.84 18.19 35.40
N MET A 561 -27.68 17.76 34.14
CA MET A 561 -27.02 18.57 33.11
C MET A 561 -27.72 19.93 32.93
N LYS A 562 -29.06 19.94 32.81
CA LYS A 562 -29.82 21.18 32.69
C LYS A 562 -29.65 22.11 33.91
N GLN A 563 -29.61 21.53 35.11
CA GLN A 563 -29.39 22.29 36.35
C GLN A 563 -27.96 22.85 36.45
N ARG A 564 -26.98 22.21 35.80
CA ARG A 564 -25.57 22.62 35.78
C ARG A 564 -25.24 23.63 34.67
N LEU A 565 -26.17 23.92 33.77
CA LEU A 565 -26.00 24.96 32.77
C LEU A 565 -25.90 26.32 33.48
N SER A 566 -24.74 26.95 33.34
CA SER A 566 -24.43 28.26 33.91
C SER A 566 -24.07 29.23 32.79
N GLY A 567 -24.04 30.54 33.08
CA GLY A 567 -23.58 31.54 32.10
C GLY A 567 -22.20 31.22 31.52
N LYS A 568 -21.29 30.69 32.34
CA LYS A 568 -19.95 30.24 31.89
C LYS A 568 -20.03 29.06 30.94
N SER A 569 -20.92 28.10 31.19
CA SER A 569 -21.15 26.95 30.31
C SER A 569 -21.62 27.42 28.93
N TYR A 570 -22.54 28.38 28.87
CA TYR A 570 -23.00 28.97 27.61
C TYR A 570 -21.87 29.66 26.85
N VAL A 571 -21.03 30.45 27.53
CA VAL A 571 -19.88 31.12 26.89
C VAL A 571 -18.95 30.10 26.21
N TRP A 572 -18.57 29.03 26.91
CA TRP A 572 -17.67 28.01 26.34
C TRP A 572 -18.33 27.20 25.22
N LEU A 573 -19.60 26.82 25.37
CA LEU A 573 -20.36 26.13 24.31
C LEU A 573 -20.45 27.00 23.06
N THR A 574 -20.79 28.28 23.21
CA THR A 574 -20.87 29.23 22.09
C THR A 574 -19.50 29.46 21.45
N LEU A 575 -18.44 29.68 22.24
CA LEU A 575 -17.08 29.90 21.73
C LEU A 575 -16.62 28.72 20.87
N PHE A 576 -16.65 27.49 21.40
CA PHE A 576 -16.18 26.32 20.64
C PHE A 576 -17.07 26.00 19.44
N THR A 577 -18.38 26.27 19.53
CA THR A 577 -19.28 26.15 18.37
C THR A 577 -18.91 27.15 17.27
N VAL A 578 -18.64 28.42 17.62
CA VAL A 578 -18.23 29.45 16.63
C VAL A 578 -16.88 29.11 16.01
N LEU A 579 -15.90 28.65 16.80
CA LEU A 579 -14.60 28.23 16.30
C LEU A 579 -14.71 27.02 15.36
N TRP A 580 -15.48 26.00 15.76
CA TRP A 580 -15.72 24.81 14.95
C TRP A 580 -16.43 25.16 13.64
N LEU A 581 -17.55 25.88 13.70
CA LEU A 581 -18.29 26.26 12.49
C LEU A 581 -17.50 27.21 11.60
N GLY A 582 -16.70 28.12 12.18
CA GLY A 582 -15.82 29.01 11.41
C GLY A 582 -14.73 28.24 10.67
N ALA A 583 -14.07 27.29 11.34
CA ALA A 583 -13.06 26.43 10.73
C ALA A 583 -13.69 25.49 9.68
N SER A 584 -14.81 24.85 9.99
CA SER A 584 -15.60 24.04 9.06
C SER A 584 -16.01 24.83 7.82
N ALA A 585 -16.47 26.08 7.98
CA ALA A 585 -16.87 26.95 6.87
C ALA A 585 -15.66 27.32 5.99
N TYR A 586 -14.50 27.59 6.59
CA TYR A 586 -13.27 27.88 5.85
C TYR A 586 -12.75 26.65 5.08
N ILE A 587 -12.79 25.46 5.70
CA ILE A 587 -12.46 24.19 5.02
C ILE A 587 -13.44 23.94 3.88
N TYR A 588 -14.75 24.04 4.14
CA TYR A 588 -15.79 23.87 3.12
C TYR A 588 -15.62 24.86 1.95
N TYR A 589 -15.25 26.11 2.25
CA TYR A 589 -14.96 27.10 1.22
C TYR A 589 -13.77 26.68 0.35
N ASN A 590 -12.66 26.22 0.94
CA ASN A 590 -11.49 25.75 0.18
C ASN A 590 -11.79 24.48 -0.63
N VAL A 591 -12.43 23.51 0.00
CA VAL A 591 -12.63 22.18 -0.58
C VAL A 591 -13.80 22.15 -1.57
N SER A 592 -14.96 22.67 -1.18
CA SER A 592 -16.20 22.54 -1.96
C SER A 592 -16.50 23.74 -2.85
N ILE A 593 -16.08 24.95 -2.48
CA ILE A 593 -16.37 26.17 -3.26
C ILE A 593 -15.22 26.53 -4.19
N LEU A 594 -14.00 26.67 -3.66
CA LEU A 594 -12.82 26.98 -4.46
C LEU A 594 -12.45 25.81 -5.36
N ASN A 595 -12.24 24.61 -4.81
CA ASN A 595 -11.75 23.46 -5.57
C ASN A 595 -12.83 22.52 -6.12
N LYS A 596 -14.12 22.78 -5.86
CA LYS A 596 -15.27 21.99 -6.34
C LYS A 596 -15.05 20.48 -6.20
N TYR A 597 -14.93 20.03 -4.95
CA TYR A 597 -14.81 18.60 -4.64
C TYR A 597 -15.81 17.74 -5.41
N VAL A 598 -15.29 16.76 -6.15
CA VAL A 598 -16.05 15.74 -6.87
C VAL A 598 -15.88 14.42 -6.13
N GLY A 599 -16.99 13.78 -5.76
CA GLY A 599 -16.96 12.48 -5.11
C GLY A 599 -16.57 11.35 -6.07
N ILE A 600 -16.18 10.18 -5.54
CA ILE A 600 -15.75 9.03 -6.35
C ILE A 600 -16.82 8.62 -7.38
N GLU A 601 -18.07 8.47 -6.93
CA GLU A 601 -19.19 8.11 -7.81
C GLU A 601 -19.51 9.18 -8.84
N GLU A 602 -19.48 10.46 -8.45
CA GLU A 602 -19.71 11.58 -9.37
C GLU A 602 -18.61 11.66 -10.44
N GLY A 603 -17.34 11.46 -10.06
CA GLY A 603 -16.23 11.41 -11.01
C GLY A 603 -16.38 10.28 -12.02
N ARG A 604 -16.86 9.11 -11.60
CA ARG A 604 -17.17 8.01 -12.51
C ARG A 604 -18.38 8.31 -13.41
N GLU A 605 -19.41 8.95 -12.87
CA GLU A 605 -20.56 9.38 -13.66
C GLU A 605 -20.14 10.40 -14.73
N GLN A 606 -19.32 11.39 -14.36
CA GLN A 606 -18.71 12.35 -15.29
C GLN A 606 -17.89 11.64 -16.37
N GLY A 607 -17.07 10.64 -16.00
CA GLY A 607 -16.34 9.80 -16.95
C GLY A 607 -17.25 9.04 -17.92
N SER A 608 -18.34 8.44 -17.42
CA SER A 608 -19.35 7.79 -18.26
C SER A 608 -20.05 8.79 -19.19
N ASN A 609 -20.40 9.97 -18.69
CA ASN A 609 -21.06 11.01 -19.46
C ASN A 609 -20.14 11.58 -20.55
N TYR A 610 -18.83 11.69 -20.27
CA TYR A 610 -17.80 12.02 -21.25
C TYR A 610 -17.80 11.01 -22.40
N GLU A 611 -17.73 9.71 -22.11
CA GLU A 611 -17.77 8.67 -23.15
C GLU A 611 -19.09 8.73 -23.94
N LYS A 612 -20.24 8.78 -23.28
CA LYS A 612 -21.55 8.81 -23.95
C LYS A 612 -21.73 10.01 -24.89
N LYS A 613 -21.25 11.18 -24.50
CA LYS A 613 -21.39 12.41 -25.29
C LYS A 613 -20.35 12.52 -26.41
N TYR A 614 -19.09 12.18 -26.11
CA TYR A 614 -17.95 12.58 -26.95
C TYR A 614 -17.24 11.42 -27.67
N LYS A 615 -17.50 10.16 -27.32
CA LYS A 615 -16.87 9.01 -28.00
C LYS A 615 -17.14 8.94 -29.50
N LYS A 616 -18.25 9.51 -29.97
CA LYS A 616 -18.54 9.66 -31.41
C LYS A 616 -17.47 10.44 -32.19
N TYR A 617 -16.61 11.20 -31.49
CA TYR A 617 -15.51 11.98 -32.07
C TYR A 617 -14.14 11.26 -32.00
N GLU A 618 -14.07 10.04 -31.48
CA GLU A 618 -12.82 9.28 -31.27
C GLU A 618 -11.94 9.18 -32.52
N ARG A 619 -12.55 9.06 -33.70
CA ARG A 619 -11.85 8.95 -34.99
C ARG A 619 -12.08 10.15 -35.90
N THR A 620 -12.52 11.28 -35.35
CA THR A 620 -12.68 12.50 -36.13
C THR A 620 -11.30 13.03 -36.56
N PRO A 621 -11.07 13.28 -37.86
CA PRO A 621 -9.80 13.84 -38.34
C PRO A 621 -9.42 15.12 -37.59
N GLN A 622 -8.21 15.16 -37.03
CA GLN A 622 -7.60 16.35 -36.41
C GLN A 622 -6.27 16.66 -37.12
N PRO A 623 -5.83 17.93 -37.18
CA PRO A 623 -4.53 18.26 -37.72
C PRO A 623 -3.41 17.75 -36.80
N LYS A 624 -2.23 17.54 -37.35
CA LYS A 624 -1.04 17.07 -36.62
C LYS A 624 -0.10 18.23 -36.31
N VAL A 625 0.50 18.23 -35.11
CA VAL A 625 1.56 19.17 -34.74
C VAL A 625 2.88 18.79 -35.45
N ILE A 626 3.63 19.79 -35.93
CA ILE A 626 4.98 19.60 -36.53
C ILE A 626 6.08 20.50 -35.93
N ASP A 627 5.71 21.58 -35.24
CA ASP A 627 6.64 22.51 -34.58
C ASP A 627 5.97 23.07 -33.33
N VAL A 628 6.74 23.12 -32.24
CA VAL A 628 6.29 23.53 -30.91
C VAL A 628 7.22 24.58 -30.34
N LYS A 629 6.63 25.72 -29.95
CA LYS A 629 7.32 26.77 -29.22
C LYS A 629 6.59 27.09 -27.94
N VAL A 630 7.23 26.94 -26.79
CA VAL A 630 6.61 27.22 -25.49
C VAL A 630 7.32 28.34 -24.74
N ASN A 631 6.56 29.19 -24.06
CA ASN A 631 7.06 30.13 -23.07
C ASN A 631 6.30 29.89 -21.78
N ILE A 632 7.00 29.49 -20.72
CA ILE A 632 6.39 29.07 -19.45
C ILE A 632 6.98 29.91 -18.32
N ASP A 633 6.13 30.68 -17.65
CA ASP A 633 6.48 31.42 -16.44
C ASP A 633 5.99 30.64 -15.21
N LEU A 634 6.91 30.06 -14.44
CA LEU A 634 6.62 29.30 -13.22
C LEU A 634 6.62 30.19 -11.99
N PHE A 635 5.61 30.05 -11.14
CA PHE A 635 5.52 30.70 -9.84
C PHE A 635 5.42 29.64 -8.73
N PRO A 636 6.52 28.92 -8.41
CA PRO A 636 6.54 27.87 -7.38
C PRO A 636 5.94 28.29 -6.04
N ASN A 637 6.26 29.50 -5.56
CA ASN A 637 5.76 30.05 -4.29
C ASN A 637 4.24 30.31 -4.30
N GLU A 638 3.66 30.59 -5.47
CA GLU A 638 2.21 30.75 -5.65
C GLU A 638 1.53 29.45 -6.09
N ARG A 639 2.31 28.39 -6.33
CA ARG A 639 1.89 27.12 -6.93
C ARG A 639 1.10 27.30 -8.23
N ALA A 640 1.60 28.18 -9.09
CA ALA A 640 0.97 28.55 -10.35
C ALA A 640 1.95 28.63 -11.52
N CYS A 641 1.44 28.61 -12.74
CA CYS A 641 2.19 28.90 -13.95
C CYS A 641 1.34 29.60 -15.02
N ASP A 642 1.99 30.43 -15.81
CA ASP A 642 1.47 30.99 -17.06
C ASP A 642 2.22 30.34 -18.23
N ALA A 643 1.50 29.60 -19.07
CA ALA A 643 2.06 28.84 -20.16
C ALA A 643 1.50 29.32 -21.50
N GLN A 644 2.36 29.82 -22.38
CA GLN A 644 2.04 30.14 -23.76
C GLN A 644 2.65 29.08 -24.68
N GLY A 645 1.83 28.47 -25.53
CA GLY A 645 2.25 27.51 -26.54
C GLY A 645 1.88 28.00 -27.94
N VAL A 646 2.83 27.96 -28.86
CA VAL A 646 2.62 28.16 -30.29
C VAL A 646 2.89 26.84 -31.00
N PHE A 647 1.83 26.23 -31.52
CA PHE A 647 1.85 24.95 -32.20
C PHE A 647 1.60 25.16 -33.70
N THR A 648 2.53 24.72 -34.54
CA THR A 648 2.31 24.69 -35.99
C THR A 648 1.60 23.38 -36.33
N LEU A 649 0.38 23.50 -36.86
CA LEU A 649 -0.52 22.40 -37.19
C LEU A 649 -0.58 22.22 -38.71
N VAL A 650 -0.62 20.97 -39.17
CA VAL A 650 -0.79 20.62 -40.59
C VAL A 650 -1.89 19.57 -40.77
N ASN A 651 -2.75 19.75 -41.77
CA ASN A 651 -3.70 18.71 -42.15
C ASN A 651 -2.98 17.62 -42.95
N LYS A 652 -2.51 16.57 -42.26
CA LYS A 652 -1.91 15.38 -42.91
C LYS A 652 -2.95 14.38 -43.46
N THR A 653 -4.23 14.66 -43.28
CA THR A 653 -5.31 13.77 -43.74
C THR A 653 -5.69 14.07 -45.19
N GLN A 654 -6.45 13.17 -45.82
CA GLN A 654 -6.95 13.32 -47.19
C GLN A 654 -8.30 14.06 -47.27
N VAL A 655 -8.82 14.54 -46.13
CA VAL A 655 -10.12 15.21 -46.05
C VAL A 655 -9.98 16.62 -45.47
N PRO A 656 -10.86 17.57 -45.84
CA PRO A 656 -10.86 18.88 -45.22
C PRO A 656 -11.24 18.82 -43.73
N ILE A 657 -10.61 19.65 -42.90
CA ILE A 657 -10.91 19.78 -41.47
C ILE A 657 -11.47 21.18 -41.19
N ASP A 658 -12.68 21.26 -40.66
CA ASP A 658 -13.39 22.53 -40.40
C ASP A 658 -13.50 22.89 -38.91
N SER A 659 -13.20 21.94 -38.03
CA SER A 659 -13.32 22.07 -36.58
C SER A 659 -12.13 21.46 -35.82
N LEU A 660 -11.73 22.16 -34.77
CA LEU A 660 -10.68 21.76 -33.83
C LEU A 660 -11.35 21.29 -32.54
N HIS A 661 -11.10 20.05 -32.16
CA HIS A 661 -11.56 19.47 -30.91
C HIS A 661 -10.44 19.56 -29.89
N LEU A 662 -10.71 20.10 -28.71
CA LEU A 662 -9.73 20.25 -27.64
C LEU A 662 -10.23 19.58 -26.37
N ASN A 663 -9.32 18.87 -25.71
CA ASN A 663 -9.53 18.25 -24.41
C ASN A 663 -8.57 18.82 -23.37
N MET A 664 -9.10 19.34 -22.27
CA MET A 664 -8.29 19.83 -21.16
C MET A 664 -7.88 18.67 -20.26
N GLY A 665 -6.72 18.09 -20.54
CA GLY A 665 -6.13 16.98 -19.77
C GLY A 665 -5.45 17.39 -18.47
N SER A 666 -5.25 18.70 -18.22
CA SER A 666 -4.44 19.17 -17.09
C SER A 666 -4.90 18.58 -15.74
N PRO A 667 -3.96 17.99 -14.98
CA PRO A 667 -4.22 17.48 -13.63
C PRO A 667 -4.44 18.61 -12.61
N ILE A 668 -4.06 19.85 -12.92
CA ILE A 668 -4.27 21.01 -12.04
C ILE A 668 -5.72 21.49 -12.18
N ALA A 669 -6.45 21.51 -11.06
CA ALA A 669 -7.90 21.79 -11.04
C ALA A 669 -8.27 23.14 -11.69
N HIS A 670 -7.53 24.22 -11.39
CA HIS A 670 -7.77 25.55 -11.97
C HIS A 670 -6.85 25.81 -13.16
N THR A 671 -7.11 25.10 -14.25
CA THR A 671 -6.43 25.34 -15.53
C THR A 671 -7.41 25.98 -16.52
N ASP A 672 -7.14 27.22 -16.92
CA ASP A 672 -7.99 27.98 -17.85
C ASP A 672 -7.21 28.40 -19.10
N ILE A 673 -7.81 28.22 -20.28
CA ILE A 673 -7.36 28.87 -21.51
C ILE A 673 -7.74 30.36 -21.46
N LYS A 674 -6.74 31.24 -21.37
CA LYS A 674 -6.92 32.70 -21.40
C LYS A 674 -7.00 33.26 -22.81
N LYS A 675 -6.31 32.62 -23.76
CA LYS A 675 -6.30 33.01 -25.18
C LYS A 675 -6.13 31.78 -26.06
N LEU A 676 -6.92 31.71 -27.13
CA LEU A 676 -6.76 30.74 -28.21
C LEU A 676 -6.89 31.49 -29.54
N THR A 677 -5.88 31.41 -30.41
CA THR A 677 -5.97 31.98 -31.77
C THR A 677 -5.41 31.02 -32.80
N ILE A 678 -5.94 31.10 -34.02
CA ILE A 678 -5.48 30.35 -35.19
C ILE A 678 -5.12 31.37 -36.27
N ASN A 679 -3.83 31.43 -36.64
CA ASN A 679 -3.26 32.49 -37.48
C ASN A 679 -3.60 33.90 -36.99
N GLY A 680 -3.61 34.11 -35.66
CA GLY A 680 -3.93 35.39 -35.02
C GLY A 680 -5.43 35.72 -34.95
N ILE A 681 -6.31 34.84 -35.44
CA ILE A 681 -7.76 35.01 -35.40
C ILE A 681 -8.35 34.12 -34.30
N ALA A 682 -9.18 34.68 -33.41
CA ALA A 682 -9.88 33.89 -32.41
C ALA A 682 -10.93 32.97 -33.10
N PRO A 683 -10.86 31.65 -32.94
CA PRO A 683 -11.80 30.74 -33.58
C PRO A 683 -13.17 30.80 -32.90
N LYS A 684 -14.24 30.53 -33.65
CA LYS A 684 -15.61 30.53 -33.10
C LYS A 684 -15.83 29.27 -32.27
N ILE A 685 -16.18 29.41 -30.99
CA ILE A 685 -16.55 28.26 -30.15
C ILE A 685 -17.92 27.69 -30.58
N ILE A 686 -17.95 26.38 -30.82
CA ILE A 686 -19.16 25.60 -31.15
C ILE A 686 -19.70 24.92 -29.89
N LEU A 687 -18.79 24.36 -29.07
CA LEU A 687 -19.11 23.68 -27.83
C LEU A 687 -18.08 24.05 -26.76
N ASP A 688 -18.55 24.31 -25.56
CA ASP A 688 -17.73 24.57 -24.37
C ASP A 688 -18.27 23.75 -23.18
N ASP A 689 -17.86 22.50 -23.04
CA ASP A 689 -18.21 21.69 -21.87
C ASP A 689 -17.10 21.81 -20.83
N LYS A 690 -17.27 22.78 -19.92
CA LYS A 690 -16.31 23.03 -18.82
C LYS A 690 -16.30 21.94 -17.76
N VAL A 691 -17.39 21.17 -17.62
CA VAL A 691 -17.48 20.09 -16.62
C VAL A 691 -16.71 18.87 -17.11
N LEU A 692 -16.96 18.47 -18.35
CA LEU A 692 -16.30 17.32 -18.98
C LEU A 692 -15.01 17.70 -19.73
N LYS A 693 -14.57 18.95 -19.60
CA LYS A 693 -13.31 19.48 -20.12
C LYS A 693 -13.12 19.28 -21.64
N TYR A 694 -14.21 19.37 -22.41
CA TYR A 694 -14.22 19.15 -23.86
C TYR A 694 -14.77 20.34 -24.64
N GLN A 695 -14.01 20.83 -25.61
CA GLN A 695 -14.33 22.03 -26.37
C GLN A 695 -14.23 21.76 -27.88
N ILE A 696 -15.08 22.42 -28.66
CA ILE A 696 -15.04 22.36 -30.13
C ILE A 696 -15.01 23.78 -30.66
N TYR A 697 -14.03 24.09 -31.49
CA TYR A 697 -13.85 25.38 -32.14
C TYR A 697 -13.94 25.22 -33.66
N ARG A 698 -14.59 26.17 -34.35
CA ARG A 698 -14.58 26.24 -35.80
C ARG A 698 -13.32 26.93 -36.28
N PHE A 699 -12.61 26.33 -37.23
CA PHE A 699 -11.48 27.00 -37.89
C PHE A 699 -11.96 28.26 -38.62
N PRO A 700 -11.22 29.38 -38.57
CA PRO A 700 -11.53 30.58 -39.35
C PRO A 700 -11.57 30.32 -40.86
N LYS A 701 -10.70 29.42 -41.33
CA LYS A 701 -10.68 28.86 -42.70
C LYS A 701 -10.54 27.35 -42.60
N THR A 702 -11.42 26.61 -43.26
CA THR A 702 -11.32 25.14 -43.37
C THR A 702 -9.96 24.74 -43.91
N LEU A 703 -9.27 23.83 -43.21
CA LEU A 703 -7.96 23.31 -43.60
C LEU A 703 -8.13 22.26 -44.68
N GLN A 704 -7.66 22.55 -45.90
CA GLN A 704 -7.54 21.55 -46.94
C GLN A 704 -6.38 20.58 -46.65
N PRO A 705 -6.34 19.37 -47.24
CA PRO A 705 -5.18 18.49 -47.16
C PRO A 705 -3.88 19.22 -47.49
N GLY A 706 -2.90 19.15 -46.59
CA GLY A 706 -1.61 19.86 -46.69
C GLY A 706 -1.59 21.29 -46.19
N ASP A 707 -2.74 21.92 -45.90
CA ASP A 707 -2.78 23.27 -45.33
C ASP A 707 -2.11 23.29 -43.95
N THR A 708 -1.38 24.38 -43.68
CA THR A 708 -0.66 24.61 -42.42
C THR A 708 -1.15 25.87 -41.73
N VAL A 709 -1.32 25.83 -40.41
CA VAL A 709 -1.73 26.96 -39.58
C VAL A 709 -0.96 27.01 -38.26
N LYS A 710 -0.92 28.19 -37.63
CA LYS A 710 -0.33 28.38 -36.31
C LYS A 710 -1.43 28.53 -35.27
N MET A 711 -1.45 27.66 -34.28
CA MET A 711 -2.30 27.76 -33.10
C MET A 711 -1.51 28.36 -31.94
N GLU A 712 -2.00 29.45 -31.38
CA GLU A 712 -1.47 30.04 -30.15
C GLU A 712 -2.45 29.78 -29.01
N VAL A 713 -1.97 29.19 -27.92
CA VAL A 713 -2.73 28.93 -26.69
C VAL A 713 -2.01 29.59 -25.52
N VAL A 714 -2.73 30.33 -24.69
CA VAL A 714 -2.24 30.84 -23.41
C VAL A 714 -3.09 30.23 -22.30
N VAL A 715 -2.43 29.59 -21.35
CA VAL A 715 -3.03 28.88 -20.23
C VAL A 715 -2.50 29.47 -18.92
N ARG A 716 -3.38 29.68 -17.94
CA ARG A 716 -2.98 29.85 -16.54
C ARG A 716 -3.40 28.60 -15.79
N ALA A 717 -2.48 27.99 -15.08
CA ALA A 717 -2.77 26.91 -14.14
C ALA A 717 -2.35 27.34 -12.74
N GLU A 718 -3.22 27.13 -11.75
CA GLU A 718 -2.91 27.53 -10.37
C GLU A 718 -3.58 26.62 -9.34
N ASN A 719 -2.90 26.39 -8.22
CA ASN A 719 -3.48 25.72 -7.06
C ASN A 719 -4.06 26.78 -6.12
N ARG A 720 -5.39 26.83 -6.00
CA ARG A 720 -6.08 27.82 -5.15
C ARG A 720 -6.41 27.22 -3.79
N GLY A 721 -5.91 27.83 -2.72
CA GLY A 721 -6.18 27.37 -1.36
C GLY A 721 -5.68 25.94 -1.14
N PHE A 722 -6.55 25.06 -0.66
CA PHE A 722 -6.24 23.61 -0.53
C PHE A 722 -7.44 22.72 -0.91
N GLU A 723 -7.13 21.55 -1.43
CA GLU A 723 -8.09 20.54 -1.86
C GLU A 723 -8.48 19.59 -0.70
N ASN A 724 -9.50 18.74 -0.92
CA ASN A 724 -9.85 17.69 0.04
C ASN A 724 -8.70 16.70 0.27
N SER A 725 -7.92 16.45 -0.79
CA SER A 725 -6.70 15.63 -0.78
C SER A 725 -5.50 16.55 -0.96
N GLY A 726 -4.48 16.44 -0.12
CA GLY A 726 -3.32 17.34 -0.18
C GLY A 726 -2.37 17.10 -1.35
N LEU A 727 -2.54 16.04 -2.14
CA LEU A 727 -1.47 15.44 -2.98
C LEU A 727 -1.15 16.12 -4.32
N SER A 728 -1.65 17.34 -4.60
CA SER A 728 -1.31 18.07 -5.82
C SER A 728 0.21 18.29 -5.89
N ARG A 729 0.86 17.80 -6.95
CA ARG A 729 2.33 17.63 -7.02
C ARG A 729 2.99 18.38 -8.16
N GLU A 730 2.20 18.89 -9.08
CA GLU A 730 2.65 19.40 -10.37
C GLU A 730 3.45 20.69 -10.23
N ILE A 731 2.98 21.59 -9.35
CA ILE A 731 3.65 22.85 -9.02
C ILE A 731 3.79 22.96 -7.50
N VAL A 732 5.04 22.87 -7.06
CA VAL A 732 5.45 22.90 -5.65
C VAL A 732 6.65 23.84 -5.48
N GLU A 733 6.87 24.31 -4.26
CA GLU A 733 7.89 25.31 -3.96
C GLU A 733 9.29 24.86 -4.39
N ASN A 734 9.69 23.61 -4.13
CA ASN A 734 10.97 23.05 -4.58
C ASN A 734 10.78 21.66 -5.19
N GLY A 735 11.02 21.54 -6.51
CA GLY A 735 10.81 20.28 -7.24
C GLY A 735 9.52 20.22 -8.05
N THR A 736 9.14 21.33 -8.69
CA THR A 736 8.02 21.38 -9.66
C THR A 736 8.31 20.41 -10.82
N PHE A 737 7.31 19.60 -11.18
CA PHE A 737 7.35 18.67 -12.30
C PHE A 737 5.97 18.56 -12.96
N PHE A 738 5.88 18.91 -14.24
CA PHE A 738 4.72 18.61 -15.09
C PHE A 738 5.15 18.45 -16.55
N ASP A 739 4.21 18.06 -17.40
CA ASP A 739 4.45 17.75 -18.81
C ASP A 739 3.50 18.52 -19.76
N LEU A 740 3.46 18.09 -21.02
CA LEU A 740 2.59 18.63 -22.07
C LEU A 740 1.12 18.79 -21.65
N GLN A 741 0.60 18.01 -20.68
CA GLN A 741 -0.81 18.05 -20.25
C GLN A 741 -1.28 19.39 -19.70
N ILE A 742 -0.36 20.33 -19.42
CA ILE A 742 -0.72 21.71 -19.11
C ILE A 742 -1.45 22.40 -20.27
N PHE A 743 -1.18 21.98 -21.50
CA PHE A 743 -1.86 22.42 -22.71
C PHE A 743 -3.00 21.44 -23.08
N PRO A 744 -4.05 21.91 -23.78
CA PRO A 744 -5.07 21.02 -24.31
C PRO A 744 -4.50 20.05 -25.35
N SER A 745 -4.91 18.78 -25.30
CA SER A 745 -4.70 17.83 -26.39
C SER A 745 -5.78 17.98 -27.45
N MET A 746 -5.53 17.54 -28.68
CA MET A 746 -6.54 17.55 -29.73
C MET A 746 -7.37 16.26 -29.74
N GLY A 747 -8.60 16.35 -30.23
CA GLY A 747 -9.48 15.19 -30.35
C GLY A 747 -10.01 14.63 -29.03
N TYR A 748 -10.37 13.35 -29.05
CA TYR A 748 -10.98 12.63 -27.93
C TYR A 748 -9.89 11.97 -27.09
N GLY A 749 -9.78 12.37 -25.81
CA GLY A 749 -8.70 11.93 -24.92
C GLY A 749 -8.94 10.57 -24.25
N GLY A 750 -9.46 9.61 -25.02
CA GLY A 750 -9.71 8.23 -24.60
C GLY A 750 -10.89 8.02 -23.64
N ASP A 751 -11.28 6.75 -23.51
CA ASP A 751 -12.31 6.31 -22.56
C ASP A 751 -11.88 6.55 -21.11
N LYS A 752 -12.82 6.96 -20.25
CA LYS A 752 -12.56 7.29 -18.83
C LYS A 752 -12.89 6.16 -17.86
N ILE A 753 -13.63 5.14 -18.29
CA ILE A 753 -14.05 4.00 -17.47
C ILE A 753 -13.49 2.69 -18.05
N ASP A 754 -12.46 2.12 -17.44
CA ASP A 754 -11.89 0.83 -17.87
C ASP A 754 -12.57 -0.39 -17.23
N SER A 755 -12.99 -0.27 -15.96
CA SER A 755 -13.57 -1.34 -15.16
C SER A 755 -14.87 -1.90 -15.75
N ASP A 756 -14.91 -3.22 -16.01
CA ASP A 756 -16.09 -3.91 -16.54
C ASP A 756 -17.30 -3.75 -15.61
N LYS A 757 -17.07 -3.74 -14.29
CA LYS A 757 -18.09 -3.48 -13.26
C LYS A 757 -18.79 -2.14 -13.53
N TYR A 758 -18.02 -1.06 -13.64
CA TYR A 758 -18.60 0.28 -13.80
C TYR A 758 -19.12 0.53 -15.22
N ARG A 759 -18.50 -0.06 -16.26
CA ARG A 759 -19.04 0.01 -17.63
C ARG A 759 -20.45 -0.57 -17.69
N LYS A 760 -20.69 -1.72 -17.05
CA LYS A 760 -22.04 -2.30 -16.94
C LYS A 760 -22.99 -1.41 -16.13
N LYS A 761 -22.55 -0.90 -14.98
CA LYS A 761 -23.34 0.01 -14.11
C LYS A 761 -23.87 1.23 -14.89
N TYR A 762 -23.03 1.84 -15.71
CA TYR A 762 -23.40 3.02 -16.49
C TYR A 762 -23.94 2.72 -17.90
N GLY A 763 -24.11 1.45 -18.29
CA GLY A 763 -24.62 1.07 -19.62
C GLY A 763 -23.66 1.40 -20.77
N LEU A 764 -22.35 1.37 -20.51
CA LEU A 764 -21.32 1.50 -21.53
C LEU A 764 -21.03 0.15 -22.20
N PRO A 765 -20.67 0.10 -23.50
CA PRO A 765 -20.30 -1.13 -24.19
C PRO A 765 -19.10 -1.82 -23.51
N GLU A 766 -19.04 -3.15 -23.54
CA GLU A 766 -17.87 -3.90 -23.05
C GLU A 766 -16.61 -3.46 -23.81
N LYS A 767 -15.57 -3.07 -23.08
CA LYS A 767 -14.29 -2.62 -23.65
C LYS A 767 -13.27 -3.72 -23.43
N LYS A 768 -13.15 -4.66 -24.38
CA LYS A 768 -12.16 -5.74 -24.24
C LYS A 768 -10.72 -5.23 -24.35
N TYR A 769 -10.47 -4.34 -25.30
CA TYR A 769 -9.15 -3.75 -25.56
C TYR A 769 -9.25 -2.23 -25.55
N THR A 770 -8.16 -1.59 -25.14
CA THR A 770 -7.96 -0.14 -25.22
C THR A 770 -7.32 0.26 -26.55
N LEU A 771 -6.51 -0.61 -27.15
CA LEU A 771 -5.86 -0.36 -28.43
C LEU A 771 -6.49 -1.17 -29.58
N PRO A 772 -6.46 -0.65 -30.82
CA PRO A 772 -6.92 -1.37 -32.00
C PRO A 772 -5.93 -2.49 -32.38
N THR A 773 -6.37 -3.41 -33.26
CA THR A 773 -5.55 -4.53 -33.73
C THR A 773 -4.32 -4.07 -34.50
N GLN A 774 -3.30 -4.92 -34.60
CA GLN A 774 -2.04 -4.62 -35.30
C GLN A 774 -2.20 -4.27 -36.80
N SER A 775 -3.34 -4.62 -37.40
CA SER A 775 -3.68 -4.32 -38.80
C SER A 775 -4.61 -3.12 -38.99
N ASP A 776 -5.04 -2.45 -37.91
CA ASP A 776 -5.94 -1.30 -37.99
C ASP A 776 -5.20 -0.09 -38.60
N ALA A 777 -5.77 0.50 -39.66
CA ALA A 777 -5.14 1.59 -40.39
C ALA A 777 -4.96 2.87 -39.55
N PHE A 778 -5.85 3.15 -38.60
CA PHE A 778 -5.73 4.29 -37.70
C PHE A 778 -4.60 4.04 -36.69
N GLY A 779 -4.55 2.85 -36.10
CA GLY A 779 -3.47 2.46 -35.19
C GLY A 779 -2.09 2.49 -35.85
N LEU A 780 -1.98 2.00 -37.08
CA LEU A 780 -0.73 2.02 -37.87
C LEU A 780 -0.26 3.43 -38.26
N SER A 781 -1.18 4.39 -38.30
CA SER A 781 -0.90 5.79 -38.65
C SER A 781 -0.78 6.73 -37.45
N THR A 782 -0.80 6.19 -36.24
CA THR A 782 -0.75 6.95 -34.99
C THR A 782 0.36 6.41 -34.10
N LEU A 783 1.09 7.29 -33.41
CA LEU A 783 2.10 6.90 -32.44
C LEU A 783 1.46 6.44 -31.13
N LEU A 784 2.10 5.51 -30.42
CA LEU A 784 1.54 4.96 -29.18
C LEU A 784 1.38 6.01 -28.07
N PHE A 785 2.36 6.91 -27.93
CA PHE A 785 2.43 7.85 -26.80
C PHE A 785 1.74 9.19 -27.06
N ASN A 786 1.37 9.49 -28.30
CA ASN A 786 0.60 10.67 -28.64
C ASN A 786 -0.13 10.49 -29.98
N ASP A 787 -1.35 11.01 -30.08
CA ASP A 787 -2.14 11.09 -31.31
C ASP A 787 -2.17 12.50 -31.93
N ASP A 788 -1.69 13.50 -31.20
CA ASP A 788 -1.62 14.90 -31.64
C ASP A 788 -0.51 15.17 -32.67
N ALA A 789 0.54 14.36 -32.71
CA ALA A 789 1.68 14.57 -33.60
C ALA A 789 2.18 13.28 -34.25
N ASP A 790 3.17 13.47 -35.11
CA ASP A 790 4.12 12.43 -35.48
C ASP A 790 5.44 12.82 -34.78
N LEU A 791 6.50 13.13 -35.54
CA LEU A 791 7.68 13.82 -35.00
C LEU A 791 7.57 15.34 -35.19
N VAL A 792 8.10 16.10 -34.22
CA VAL A 792 8.04 17.55 -34.12
C VAL A 792 9.42 18.17 -33.92
N THR A 793 9.55 19.44 -34.27
CA THR A 793 10.63 20.30 -33.78
C THR A 793 10.20 21.01 -32.49
N PHE A 794 11.13 21.24 -31.57
CA PHE A 794 10.83 21.79 -30.24
C PHE A 794 11.83 22.88 -29.82
N GLU A 795 11.28 24.00 -29.34
CA GLU A 795 12.02 24.99 -28.56
C GLU A 795 11.14 25.57 -27.45
N GLY A 796 11.76 25.97 -26.34
CA GLY A 796 11.04 26.46 -25.19
C GLY A 796 11.83 27.42 -24.33
N THR A 797 11.16 28.44 -23.79
CA THR A 797 11.68 29.29 -22.71
C THR A 797 10.92 29.00 -21.43
N VAL A 798 11.63 28.76 -20.33
CA VAL A 798 11.04 28.62 -19.01
C VAL A 798 11.64 29.65 -18.06
N SER A 799 10.81 30.30 -17.25
CA SER A 799 11.24 31.21 -16.20
C SER A 799 10.79 30.71 -14.83
N THR A 800 11.61 30.93 -13.80
CA THR A 800 11.37 30.45 -12.44
C THR A 800 11.99 31.40 -11.40
N GLU A 801 11.87 31.04 -10.12
CA GLU A 801 12.49 31.74 -8.99
C GLU A 801 14.01 31.88 -9.16
N PRO A 802 14.62 32.98 -8.67
CA PRO A 802 16.02 33.30 -8.94
C PRO A 802 17.03 32.28 -8.42
N ASP A 803 16.65 31.49 -7.40
CA ASP A 803 17.47 30.46 -6.77
C ASP A 803 17.24 29.04 -7.35
N GLN A 804 16.37 28.89 -8.35
CA GLN A 804 16.07 27.62 -9.00
C GLN A 804 16.73 27.50 -10.37
N ILE A 805 16.85 26.25 -10.83
CA ILE A 805 17.21 25.91 -12.20
C ILE A 805 15.99 25.21 -12.82
N ALA A 806 15.51 25.76 -13.93
CA ALA A 806 14.43 25.15 -14.71
C ALA A 806 14.99 24.44 -15.95
N ILE A 807 14.44 23.26 -16.24
CA ILE A 807 14.92 22.35 -17.28
C ILE A 807 13.76 21.91 -18.16
N MET A 808 14.01 21.90 -19.47
CA MET A 808 13.18 21.28 -20.50
C MET A 808 14.07 20.42 -21.43
N PRO A 809 13.48 19.55 -22.27
CA PRO A 809 14.21 18.85 -23.32
C PRO A 809 14.96 19.78 -24.27
N GLY A 810 16.06 19.27 -24.84
CA GLY A 810 16.92 20.00 -25.78
C GLY A 810 18.08 20.74 -25.12
N TYR A 811 18.85 21.48 -25.91
CA TYR A 811 20.11 22.10 -25.46
C TYR A 811 19.89 23.51 -24.94
N LEU A 812 20.49 23.83 -23.80
CA LEU A 812 20.47 25.19 -23.25
C LEU A 812 21.20 26.16 -24.19
N GLN A 813 20.45 27.06 -24.80
CA GLN A 813 20.95 28.08 -25.72
C GLN A 813 21.31 29.38 -24.99
N LYS A 814 20.48 29.77 -24.02
CA LYS A 814 20.64 31.02 -23.29
C LYS A 814 20.08 30.91 -21.88
N GLU A 815 20.81 31.48 -20.93
CA GLU A 815 20.38 31.69 -19.56
C GLU A 815 20.50 33.19 -19.23
N TRP A 816 19.50 33.78 -18.60
CA TRP A 816 19.56 35.18 -18.15
C TRP A 816 18.65 35.44 -16.95
N THR A 817 18.86 36.58 -16.29
CA THR A 817 17.97 37.08 -15.25
C THR A 817 17.27 38.35 -15.75
N ASP A 818 15.96 38.42 -15.59
CA ASP A 818 15.17 39.62 -15.87
C ASP A 818 14.08 39.78 -14.81
N LYS A 819 13.81 41.01 -14.37
CA LYS A 819 12.77 41.33 -13.37
C LYS A 819 12.77 40.44 -12.12
N GLY A 820 13.96 40.06 -11.63
CA GLY A 820 14.12 39.21 -10.43
C GLY A 820 13.83 37.72 -10.66
N ARG A 821 13.61 37.29 -11.90
CA ARG A 821 13.36 35.89 -12.29
C ARG A 821 14.49 35.37 -13.17
N ARG A 822 14.74 34.06 -13.13
CA ARG A 822 15.76 33.41 -13.97
C ARG A 822 15.10 32.68 -15.12
N TYR A 823 15.65 32.84 -16.32
CA TYR A 823 15.11 32.36 -17.59
C TYR A 823 16.09 31.41 -18.27
N PHE A 824 15.54 30.36 -18.88
CA PHE A 824 16.28 29.34 -19.60
C PHE A 824 15.62 29.07 -20.95
N TYR A 825 16.34 29.28 -22.04
CA TYR A 825 15.90 28.97 -23.39
C TYR A 825 16.57 27.68 -23.88
N TYR A 826 15.76 26.67 -24.15
CA TYR A 826 16.16 25.36 -24.66
C TYR A 826 15.69 25.19 -26.10
N LYS A 827 16.51 24.51 -26.91
CA LYS A 827 16.17 24.16 -28.29
C LYS A 827 16.68 22.77 -28.60
N GLN A 828 15.82 21.92 -29.13
CA GLN A 828 16.21 20.59 -29.57
C GLN A 828 16.83 20.63 -30.96
N GLU A 829 17.82 19.77 -31.22
CA GLU A 829 18.33 19.53 -32.57
C GLU A 829 17.61 18.34 -33.21
N GLY A 830 17.09 18.54 -34.42
CA GLY A 830 16.37 17.50 -35.15
C GLY A 830 14.91 17.33 -34.71
N LEU A 831 14.36 16.17 -35.05
CA LEU A 831 12.98 15.79 -34.77
C LEU A 831 12.91 14.94 -33.50
N MET A 832 11.88 15.16 -32.69
CA MET A 832 11.54 14.36 -31.50
C MET A 832 10.05 14.02 -31.53
N ASP A 833 9.63 13.04 -30.74
CA ASP A 833 8.22 12.84 -30.43
C ASP A 833 7.64 14.06 -29.69
N LEU A 834 6.33 14.29 -29.80
CA LEU A 834 5.64 15.35 -29.03
C LEU A 834 5.55 14.93 -27.55
N PHE A 835 6.67 15.07 -26.86
CA PHE A 835 6.82 14.60 -25.49
C PHE A 835 7.87 15.41 -24.76
N PHE A 836 7.42 16.30 -23.87
CA PHE A 836 8.34 17.14 -23.08
C PHE A 836 7.84 17.31 -21.65
N ASN A 837 8.79 17.56 -20.75
CA ASN A 837 8.57 17.90 -19.36
C ASN A 837 9.14 19.29 -19.03
N VAL A 838 8.70 19.81 -17.89
CA VAL A 838 9.28 20.97 -17.22
C VAL A 838 9.62 20.56 -15.80
N CYS A 839 10.88 20.69 -15.42
CA CYS A 839 11.35 20.53 -14.04
C CYS A 839 11.88 21.86 -13.51
N SER A 840 11.63 22.17 -12.23
CA SER A 840 12.25 23.33 -11.56
C SER A 840 12.50 23.03 -10.08
N ALA A 841 13.76 23.16 -9.67
CA ALA A 841 14.17 23.01 -8.27
C ALA A 841 15.48 23.73 -7.97
N ARG A 842 15.86 23.75 -6.69
CA ARG A 842 17.17 24.18 -6.21
C ARG A 842 18.20 23.07 -6.41
N TYR A 843 18.64 22.88 -7.66
CA TYR A 843 19.55 21.81 -8.04
C TYR A 843 21.02 22.14 -7.79
N VAL A 844 21.78 21.12 -7.38
CA VAL A 844 23.23 21.01 -7.59
C VAL A 844 23.46 20.10 -8.80
N VAL A 845 24.49 20.41 -9.59
CA VAL A 845 24.73 19.72 -10.87
C VAL A 845 26.05 18.96 -10.84
N LYS A 846 25.98 17.64 -10.98
CA LYS A 846 27.14 16.79 -11.24
C LYS A 846 27.29 16.58 -12.74
N LYS A 847 28.48 16.86 -13.29
CA LYS A 847 28.78 16.71 -14.72
C LYS A 847 29.80 15.59 -14.95
N ASP A 848 29.64 14.90 -16.07
CA ASP A 848 30.58 13.89 -16.60
C ASP A 848 30.47 13.84 -18.13
N VAL A 849 31.31 13.06 -18.79
CA VAL A 849 31.31 12.84 -20.23
C VAL A 849 31.51 11.36 -20.52
N TRP A 850 30.77 10.86 -21.52
CA TRP A 850 31.02 9.56 -22.13
C TRP A 850 31.52 9.77 -23.56
N LYS A 851 32.55 9.03 -23.97
CA LYS A 851 33.09 9.08 -25.33
C LYS A 851 32.57 7.87 -26.09
N ALA A 852 31.81 8.13 -27.15
CA ALA A 852 31.31 7.08 -28.02
C ALA A 852 32.48 6.45 -28.82
N PRO A 853 32.34 5.18 -29.25
CA PRO A 853 33.36 4.51 -30.08
C PRO A 853 33.68 5.23 -31.39
N ASP A 854 32.73 6.01 -31.92
CA ASP A 854 32.88 6.86 -33.10
C ASP A 854 33.58 8.21 -32.82
N GLY A 855 33.98 8.47 -31.57
CA GLY A 855 34.66 9.68 -31.13
C GLY A 855 33.75 10.82 -30.67
N LYS A 856 32.42 10.69 -30.78
CA LYS A 856 31.46 11.71 -30.32
C LYS A 856 31.47 11.79 -28.79
N GLU A 857 31.62 12.99 -28.24
CA GLU A 857 31.51 13.22 -26.79
C GLU A 857 30.04 13.49 -26.41
N ILE A 858 29.52 12.69 -25.46
CA ILE A 858 28.18 12.83 -24.89
C ILE A 858 28.30 13.36 -23.47
N LYS A 859 27.77 14.56 -23.23
CA LYS A 859 27.76 15.18 -21.91
C LYS A 859 26.71 14.52 -21.02
N ILE A 860 27.07 14.22 -19.78
CA ILE A 860 26.16 13.68 -18.77
C ILE A 860 26.02 14.74 -17.68
N ALA A 861 24.78 15.06 -17.30
CA ALA A 861 24.51 15.94 -16.18
C ALA A 861 23.43 15.37 -15.26
N ILE A 862 23.69 15.37 -13.96
CA ILE A 862 22.74 14.95 -12.93
C ILE A 862 22.38 16.17 -12.09
N TYR A 863 21.10 16.52 -12.12
CA TYR A 863 20.50 17.60 -11.34
C TYR A 863 19.83 16.98 -10.13
N HIS A 864 20.40 17.22 -8.95
CA HIS A 864 19.99 16.58 -7.71
C HIS A 864 19.82 17.59 -6.58
N HIS A 865 19.09 17.19 -5.54
CA HIS A 865 18.96 17.93 -4.31
C HIS A 865 20.28 17.93 -3.52
N PRO A 866 20.70 19.07 -2.93
CA PRO A 866 21.82 19.10 -1.98
C PRO A 866 21.63 18.06 -0.86
N GLY A 867 22.63 17.22 -0.59
CA GLY A 867 22.55 16.13 0.38
C GLY A 867 22.30 14.74 -0.24
N HIS A 868 21.91 14.66 -1.52
CA HIS A 868 21.68 13.41 -2.25
C HIS A 868 22.88 12.99 -3.11
N GLU A 869 24.11 13.22 -2.63
CA GLU A 869 25.33 12.94 -3.40
C GLU A 869 25.75 11.46 -3.38
N LYS A 870 25.28 10.68 -2.40
CA LYS A 870 25.80 9.33 -2.10
C LYS A 870 25.76 8.40 -3.32
N ASN A 871 24.66 8.42 -4.08
CA ASN A 871 24.41 7.44 -5.14
C ASN A 871 24.65 7.99 -6.56
N LEU A 872 25.18 9.21 -6.71
CA LEU A 872 25.45 9.82 -8.02
C LEU A 872 26.34 8.95 -8.93
N GLY A 873 27.27 8.19 -8.34
CA GLY A 873 28.13 7.27 -9.07
C GLY A 873 27.35 6.17 -9.79
N HIS A 874 26.31 5.62 -9.17
CA HIS A 874 25.47 4.56 -9.74
C HIS A 874 24.68 5.08 -10.94
N PHE A 875 24.08 6.28 -10.83
CA PHE A 875 23.38 6.93 -11.94
C PHE A 875 24.31 7.23 -13.11
N ILE A 876 25.47 7.87 -12.87
CA ILE A 876 26.43 8.18 -13.94
C ILE A 876 26.87 6.90 -14.66
N LYS A 877 27.16 5.86 -13.89
CA LYS A 877 27.59 4.58 -14.43
C LYS A 877 26.49 3.92 -15.26
N GLY A 878 25.24 3.93 -14.77
CA GLY A 878 24.07 3.44 -15.49
C GLY A 878 23.89 4.14 -16.83
N VAL A 879 24.04 5.47 -16.87
CA VAL A 879 24.03 6.23 -18.13
C VAL A 879 25.15 5.80 -19.05
N LYS A 880 26.40 5.76 -18.57
CA LYS A 880 27.57 5.42 -19.40
C LYS A 880 27.48 4.04 -20.01
N ASP A 881 27.09 3.04 -19.22
CA ASP A 881 27.07 1.65 -19.69
C ASP A 881 25.86 1.37 -20.56
N ALA A 882 24.72 1.99 -20.27
CA ALA A 882 23.58 1.93 -21.18
C ALA A 882 23.90 2.62 -22.52
N LEU A 883 24.53 3.79 -22.52
CA LEU A 883 25.00 4.42 -23.75
C LEU A 883 25.98 3.50 -24.49
N ALA A 884 26.96 2.93 -23.80
CA ALA A 884 27.95 2.03 -24.40
C ALA A 884 27.32 0.78 -25.03
N TYR A 885 26.39 0.14 -24.30
CA TYR A 885 25.73 -1.07 -24.77
C TYR A 885 24.78 -0.79 -25.93
N ASN A 886 23.88 0.18 -25.80
CA ASN A 886 22.85 0.47 -26.81
C ASN A 886 23.45 1.09 -28.08
N HIS A 887 24.48 1.94 -27.94
CA HIS A 887 25.16 2.55 -29.09
C HIS A 887 25.82 1.50 -29.98
N VAL A 888 26.49 0.51 -29.38
CA VAL A 888 27.21 -0.55 -30.12
C VAL A 888 26.26 -1.60 -30.66
N ASN A 889 25.27 -2.03 -29.87
CA ASN A 889 24.43 -3.18 -30.22
C ASN A 889 23.23 -2.82 -31.09
N TYR A 890 22.75 -1.57 -31.05
CA TYR A 890 21.53 -1.17 -31.78
C TYR A 890 21.80 -0.12 -32.84
N ARG A 891 22.00 1.15 -32.42
CA ARG A 891 22.24 2.31 -33.29
C ARG A 891 23.00 3.41 -32.54
N PRO A 892 23.68 4.35 -33.19
CA PRO A 892 24.30 5.49 -32.50
C PRO A 892 23.29 6.33 -31.70
N TYR A 893 23.75 6.89 -30.58
CA TYR A 893 22.96 7.82 -29.75
C TYR A 893 22.77 9.17 -30.46
N GLN A 894 21.52 9.63 -30.54
CA GLN A 894 21.13 10.77 -31.37
C GLN A 894 21.58 12.12 -30.80
N TYR A 895 21.53 12.29 -29.48
CA TYR A 895 21.85 13.57 -28.82
C TYR A 895 23.34 13.69 -28.48
N SER A 896 23.77 14.88 -28.05
CA SER A 896 25.12 15.15 -27.53
C SER A 896 25.15 15.35 -26.00
N GLU A 897 24.00 15.18 -25.35
CA GLU A 897 23.88 15.23 -23.90
C GLU A 897 22.79 14.26 -23.39
N MET A 898 22.91 13.85 -22.13
CA MET A 898 21.92 13.08 -21.40
C MET A 898 21.80 13.64 -19.98
N ARG A 899 20.59 13.93 -19.52
CA ARG A 899 20.35 14.49 -18.18
C ARG A 899 19.51 13.58 -17.30
N ILE A 900 19.90 13.44 -16.03
CA ILE A 900 19.09 12.86 -14.96
C ILE A 900 18.63 14.00 -14.05
N ILE A 901 17.35 14.05 -13.68
CA ILE A 901 16.76 15.19 -12.97
C ILE A 901 15.94 14.70 -11.79
N GLU A 902 16.25 15.12 -10.58
CA GLU A 902 15.49 14.73 -9.39
C GLU A 902 14.19 15.54 -9.23
N PHE A 903 13.10 14.91 -8.78
CA PHE A 903 11.87 15.59 -8.33
C PHE A 903 11.29 14.91 -7.08
N PRO A 904 10.41 15.57 -6.30
CA PRO A 904 9.96 15.09 -4.99
C PRO A 904 9.20 13.76 -5.03
N ARG A 905 9.25 13.02 -3.92
CA ARG A 905 8.60 11.70 -3.74
C ARG A 905 7.07 11.66 -3.70
N TYR A 906 6.42 12.70 -4.19
CA TYR A 906 4.96 12.74 -4.38
C TYR A 906 4.50 11.86 -5.55
N ALA A 907 5.41 11.44 -6.43
CA ALA A 907 5.19 10.41 -7.44
C ALA A 907 6.19 9.24 -7.27
N GLY A 908 5.92 8.10 -7.92
CA GLY A 908 6.69 6.86 -7.77
C GLY A 908 7.24 6.31 -9.08
N PHE A 909 7.89 7.14 -9.91
CA PHE A 909 8.41 6.74 -11.21
C PHE A 909 9.71 7.46 -11.60
N ALA A 910 10.37 6.90 -12.62
CA ALA A 910 11.28 7.62 -13.51
C ALA A 910 10.65 7.61 -14.91
N GLN A 911 10.99 8.59 -15.75
CA GLN A 911 10.41 8.67 -17.09
C GLN A 911 11.38 9.28 -18.08
N SER A 912 11.61 8.58 -19.19
CA SER A 912 12.47 9.06 -20.27
C SER A 912 11.75 10.05 -21.17
N PHE A 913 12.24 11.29 -21.21
CA PHE A 913 11.94 12.28 -22.25
C PHE A 913 13.16 12.41 -23.17
N PRO A 914 13.01 13.02 -24.36
CA PRO A 914 14.15 13.28 -25.25
C PRO A 914 15.28 13.99 -24.51
N ASN A 915 16.45 13.32 -24.42
CA ASN A 915 17.67 13.76 -23.73
C ASN A 915 17.60 14.08 -22.22
N THR A 916 16.44 13.89 -21.57
CA THR A 916 16.25 14.15 -20.13
C THR A 916 15.40 13.09 -19.43
N VAL A 917 15.81 12.62 -18.25
CA VAL A 917 15.08 11.65 -17.44
C VAL A 917 14.85 12.19 -16.03
N PRO A 918 13.64 12.70 -15.72
CA PRO A 918 13.17 12.93 -14.36
C PRO A 918 13.08 11.63 -13.53
N TYR A 919 13.53 11.70 -12.28
CA TYR A 919 13.54 10.66 -11.26
C TYR A 919 12.91 11.15 -9.97
N THR A 920 12.01 10.36 -9.42
CA THR A 920 11.49 10.65 -8.08
C THR A 920 12.56 10.45 -7.00
N GLU A 921 12.56 11.32 -6.00
CA GLU A 921 13.44 11.36 -4.82
C GLU A 921 13.51 10.01 -4.10
N SER A 922 12.38 9.28 -4.01
CA SER A 922 12.33 7.98 -3.33
C SER A 922 12.84 6.81 -4.18
N PHE A 923 13.46 7.06 -5.33
CA PHE A 923 13.87 6.02 -6.27
C PHE A 923 15.37 6.13 -6.59
N GLY A 924 16.18 5.39 -5.83
CA GLY A 924 17.62 5.23 -6.06
C GLY A 924 18.50 6.27 -5.34
N TRP A 925 18.04 7.51 -5.17
CA TRP A 925 18.82 8.58 -4.52
C TRP A 925 19.21 8.26 -3.08
N VAL A 926 18.29 7.62 -2.36
CA VAL A 926 18.38 7.33 -0.92
C VAL A 926 18.50 5.84 -0.62
N ALA A 927 18.81 5.02 -1.62
CA ALA A 927 19.05 3.58 -1.47
C ALA A 927 20.35 3.30 -0.70
N ASP A 928 20.42 2.19 0.04
CA ASP A 928 21.66 1.72 0.64
C ASP A 928 22.25 0.52 -0.13
N PHE A 929 23.22 0.78 -1.01
CA PHE A 929 23.94 -0.24 -1.78
C PHE A 929 25.20 -0.75 -1.05
N SER A 930 25.18 -0.78 0.29
CA SER A 930 26.34 -1.17 1.10
C SER A 930 26.60 -2.68 1.12
N ASP A 931 25.53 -3.50 1.03
CA ASP A 931 25.65 -4.94 0.78
C ASP A 931 25.83 -5.20 -0.72
N PRO A 932 26.93 -5.82 -1.16
CA PRO A 932 27.14 -6.11 -2.57
C PRO A 932 26.12 -7.10 -3.14
N ASN A 933 25.40 -7.88 -2.34
CA ASN A 933 24.38 -8.82 -2.82
C ASN A 933 23.03 -8.16 -3.12
N ASP A 934 22.84 -6.91 -2.69
CA ASP A 934 21.62 -6.16 -2.96
C ASP A 934 21.56 -5.73 -4.43
N THR A 935 20.34 -5.61 -4.96
CA THR A 935 20.16 -5.19 -6.35
C THR A 935 20.47 -3.70 -6.48
N ASP A 936 21.46 -3.34 -7.28
CA ASP A 936 21.71 -1.93 -7.66
C ASP A 936 20.61 -1.42 -8.61
N TYR A 937 19.47 -1.08 -8.04
CA TYR A 937 18.31 -0.66 -8.81
C TYR A 937 18.44 0.77 -9.34
N ALA A 938 19.27 1.63 -8.73
CA ALA A 938 19.56 2.95 -9.28
C ALA A 938 20.28 2.82 -10.62
N TYR A 939 21.31 1.96 -10.70
CA TYR A 939 21.99 1.63 -11.95
C TYR A 939 21.05 0.98 -12.97
N TYR A 940 20.29 -0.05 -12.54
CA TYR A 940 19.39 -0.80 -13.40
C TYR A 940 18.31 0.07 -14.06
N VAL A 941 17.56 0.82 -13.25
CA VAL A 941 16.50 1.71 -13.75
C VAL A 941 17.10 2.80 -14.62
N THR A 942 18.27 3.36 -14.26
CA THR A 942 18.96 4.33 -15.13
C THR A 942 19.27 3.75 -16.50
N ALA A 943 19.73 2.50 -16.55
CA ALA A 943 19.96 1.84 -17.81
C ALA A 943 18.66 1.60 -18.61
N HIS A 944 17.55 1.29 -17.93
CA HIS A 944 16.23 1.15 -18.53
C HIS A 944 15.76 2.48 -19.15
N GLU A 945 15.79 3.57 -18.38
CA GLU A 945 15.34 4.88 -18.85
C GLU A 945 16.21 5.41 -19.99
N VAL A 946 17.52 5.15 -19.98
CA VAL A 946 18.42 5.50 -21.09
C VAL A 946 18.13 4.64 -22.33
N ALA A 947 17.74 3.38 -22.17
CA ALA A 947 17.39 2.51 -23.28
C ALA A 947 16.15 2.99 -24.05
N HIS A 948 15.20 3.70 -23.38
CA HIS A 948 14.07 4.34 -24.06
C HIS A 948 14.47 5.37 -25.12
N GLN A 949 15.70 5.91 -25.03
CA GLN A 949 16.22 6.79 -26.08
C GLN A 949 16.30 6.08 -27.44
N TRP A 950 16.41 4.75 -27.48
CA TRP A 950 16.24 3.94 -28.69
C TRP A 950 14.82 3.41 -28.82
N TRP A 951 14.30 2.85 -27.72
CA TRP A 951 13.04 2.13 -27.65
C TRP A 951 11.93 3.03 -27.11
N GLY A 952 11.28 3.77 -28.01
CA GLY A 952 10.29 4.80 -27.66
C GLY A 952 10.54 6.12 -28.38
N HIS A 953 11.80 6.58 -28.41
CA HIS A 953 12.17 7.87 -29.04
C HIS A 953 12.80 7.73 -30.45
N GLN A 954 13.74 6.80 -30.67
CA GLN A 954 14.19 6.51 -32.04
C GLN A 954 13.14 5.68 -32.77
N VAL A 955 12.80 4.52 -32.19
CA VAL A 955 11.78 3.60 -32.70
C VAL A 955 10.48 3.88 -31.94
N CYS A 956 9.66 4.77 -32.48
CA CYS A 956 8.36 5.11 -31.89
C CYS A 956 7.31 4.04 -32.29
N PRO A 957 6.66 3.34 -31.34
CA PRO A 957 5.69 2.28 -31.65
C PRO A 957 4.38 2.82 -32.23
N SER A 958 3.67 2.00 -33.00
CA SER A 958 2.30 2.31 -33.45
C SER A 958 1.28 2.25 -32.31
N TYR A 959 0.15 2.94 -32.45
CA TYR A 959 -1.00 2.88 -31.54
C TYR A 959 -1.81 1.60 -31.78
N THR A 960 -1.18 0.43 -31.57
CA THR A 960 -1.79 -0.88 -31.78
C THR A 960 -1.48 -1.82 -30.61
N ARG A 961 -2.30 -2.85 -30.42
CA ARG A 961 -2.06 -3.92 -29.45
C ARG A 961 -0.64 -4.48 -29.55
N GLY A 962 -0.03 -4.75 -28.40
CA GLY A 962 1.33 -5.26 -28.27
C GLY A 962 2.45 -4.29 -28.61
N ALA A 963 2.18 -3.10 -29.14
CA ALA A 963 3.25 -2.19 -29.57
C ALA A 963 4.08 -1.66 -28.38
N ASN A 964 3.51 -1.62 -27.18
CA ASN A 964 4.21 -1.14 -25.99
C ASN A 964 5.44 -1.98 -25.62
N GLN A 965 5.47 -3.24 -26.05
CA GLN A 965 6.57 -4.18 -25.85
C GLN A 965 7.84 -3.72 -26.58
N ILE A 966 7.69 -2.96 -27.67
CA ILE A 966 8.80 -2.33 -28.39
C ILE A 966 9.47 -1.25 -27.52
N SER A 967 8.72 -0.58 -26.64
CA SER A 967 9.25 0.40 -25.67
C SER A 967 9.73 -0.30 -24.40
N GLU A 968 8.81 -0.95 -23.68
CA GLU A 968 9.04 -1.42 -22.31
C GLU A 968 9.86 -2.70 -22.26
N SER A 969 9.44 -3.75 -22.98
CA SER A 969 10.15 -5.05 -22.93
C SER A 969 11.58 -4.93 -23.48
N MET A 970 11.77 -4.06 -24.47
CA MET A 970 13.08 -3.80 -25.08
C MET A 970 13.99 -2.97 -24.17
N ALA A 971 13.46 -1.96 -23.49
CA ALA A 971 14.19 -1.22 -22.46
C ALA A 971 14.58 -2.15 -21.30
N GLU A 972 13.65 -3.02 -20.86
CA GLU A 972 13.94 -4.04 -19.85
C GLU A 972 15.06 -4.98 -20.31
N TYR A 973 14.95 -5.58 -21.49
CA TYR A 973 16.00 -6.45 -22.03
C TYR A 973 17.37 -5.77 -22.04
N SER A 974 17.43 -4.52 -22.53
CA SER A 974 18.67 -3.75 -22.60
C SER A 974 19.27 -3.52 -21.22
N SER A 975 18.44 -3.14 -20.23
CA SER A 975 18.88 -2.93 -18.84
C SER A 975 19.33 -4.23 -18.16
N LEU A 976 18.69 -5.37 -18.44
CA LEU A 976 19.11 -6.68 -17.94
C LEU A 976 20.47 -7.09 -18.48
N MET A 977 20.77 -6.80 -19.76
CA MET A 977 22.08 -7.10 -20.36
C MET A 977 23.17 -6.21 -19.78
N VAL A 978 22.90 -4.92 -19.59
CA VAL A 978 23.81 -3.97 -18.94
C VAL A 978 24.07 -4.36 -17.48
N LEU A 979 23.05 -4.84 -16.76
CA LEU A 979 23.18 -5.38 -15.41
C LEU A 979 24.02 -6.67 -15.40
N LYS A 980 23.76 -7.61 -16.30
CA LYS A 980 24.50 -8.86 -16.45
C LYS A 980 25.98 -8.61 -16.74
N GLN A 981 26.32 -7.64 -17.60
CA GLN A 981 27.71 -7.31 -17.92
C GLN A 981 28.45 -6.73 -16.72
N GLU A 982 27.77 -5.90 -15.93
CA GLU A 982 28.39 -5.22 -14.79
C GLU A 982 28.54 -6.13 -13.57
N TYR A 983 27.50 -6.90 -13.27
CA TYR A 983 27.36 -7.65 -12.02
C TYR A 983 27.54 -9.16 -12.21
N GLY A 984 27.51 -9.66 -13.46
CA GLY A 984 27.66 -11.08 -13.80
C GLY A 984 26.33 -11.84 -13.80
N GLU A 985 26.37 -13.09 -14.26
CA GLU A 985 25.15 -13.90 -14.45
C GLU A 985 24.41 -14.22 -13.15
N ASP A 986 25.14 -14.37 -12.04
CA ASP A 986 24.55 -14.69 -10.74
C ASP A 986 23.63 -13.58 -10.21
N ALA A 987 23.93 -12.31 -10.52
CA ALA A 987 23.07 -11.19 -10.15
C ALA A 987 21.68 -11.26 -10.84
N MET A 988 21.61 -11.94 -11.99
CA MET A 988 20.36 -12.07 -12.75
C MET A 988 19.35 -12.99 -12.06
N GLN A 989 19.78 -13.97 -11.27
CA GLN A 989 18.84 -14.89 -10.61
C GLN A 989 17.83 -14.13 -9.74
N ASN A 990 18.31 -13.20 -8.91
CA ASN A 990 17.46 -12.42 -8.03
C ASN A 990 16.56 -11.49 -8.84
N ARG A 991 17.12 -10.79 -9.84
CA ARG A 991 16.32 -9.90 -10.70
C ARG A 991 15.21 -10.64 -11.44
N LEU A 992 15.53 -11.77 -12.07
CA LEU A 992 14.56 -12.60 -12.78
C LEU A 992 13.53 -13.20 -11.81
N LYS A 993 13.93 -13.55 -10.58
CA LYS A 993 12.98 -13.97 -9.54
C LYS A 993 12.00 -12.86 -9.17
N TYR A 994 12.44 -11.61 -9.04
CA TYR A 994 11.55 -10.48 -8.80
C TYR A 994 10.57 -10.28 -9.96
N CYS A 995 11.03 -10.36 -11.21
CA CYS A 995 10.16 -10.31 -12.39
C CYS A 995 9.15 -11.47 -12.37
N LEU A 996 9.60 -12.70 -12.10
CA LEU A 996 8.73 -13.88 -12.02
C LEU A 996 7.65 -13.73 -10.96
N ASP A 997 8.03 -13.31 -9.75
CA ASP A 997 7.08 -13.08 -8.66
C ASP A 997 6.10 -11.94 -8.99
N ALA A 998 6.56 -10.86 -9.62
CA ALA A 998 5.72 -9.75 -10.06
C ALA A 998 4.73 -10.17 -11.16
N TYR A 999 5.19 -10.93 -12.16
CA TYR A 999 4.36 -11.50 -13.22
C TYR A 999 3.26 -12.41 -12.65
N LEU A 1000 3.62 -13.38 -11.80
CA LEU A 1000 2.68 -14.32 -11.22
C LEU A 1000 1.68 -13.63 -10.28
N ARG A 1001 2.11 -12.65 -9.48
CA ARG A 1001 1.21 -11.83 -8.65
C ARG A 1001 0.29 -10.94 -9.49
N GLY A 1002 0.78 -10.41 -10.61
CA GLY A 1002 -0.02 -9.65 -11.57
C GLY A 1002 -1.18 -10.49 -12.11
N ARG A 1003 -0.89 -11.73 -12.51
CA ARG A 1003 -1.90 -12.72 -12.94
C ARG A 1003 -2.92 -13.03 -11.84
N SER A 1004 -2.47 -13.20 -10.60
CA SER A 1004 -3.36 -13.47 -9.46
C SER A 1004 -4.34 -12.34 -9.16
N ASN A 1005 -3.97 -11.10 -9.49
CA ASN A 1005 -4.80 -9.92 -9.27
C ASN A 1005 -5.48 -9.41 -10.56
N GLU A 1006 -5.51 -10.21 -11.63
CA GLU A 1006 -6.08 -9.79 -12.91
C GLU A 1006 -7.57 -9.42 -12.77
N SER A 1007 -7.91 -8.23 -13.25
CA SER A 1007 -9.25 -7.63 -13.16
C SER A 1007 -10.06 -7.70 -14.45
N LYS A 1008 -9.45 -8.14 -15.56
CA LYS A 1008 -10.04 -8.20 -16.90
C LYS A 1008 -9.71 -9.53 -17.59
N PHE A 1009 -8.50 -9.68 -18.12
CA PHE A 1009 -7.95 -10.91 -18.67
C PHE A 1009 -6.46 -10.71 -18.97
N GLU A 1010 -5.70 -11.79 -18.99
CA GLU A 1010 -4.32 -11.79 -19.44
C GLU A 1010 -4.27 -12.03 -20.95
N GLU A 1011 -3.48 -11.24 -21.69
CA GLU A 1011 -3.17 -11.52 -23.09
C GLU A 1011 -1.74 -12.03 -23.28
N THR A 1012 -1.49 -12.62 -24.45
CA THR A 1012 -0.19 -12.96 -25.01
C THR A 1012 0.71 -11.73 -25.10
N LEU A 1013 2.02 -11.96 -25.22
CA LEU A 1013 2.98 -10.87 -25.30
C LEU A 1013 2.77 -10.02 -26.56
N LEU A 1014 2.20 -10.57 -27.65
CA LEU A 1014 1.99 -9.82 -28.89
C LEU A 1014 0.69 -8.99 -28.94
N GLU A 1015 -0.28 -9.29 -28.10
CA GLU A 1015 -1.62 -8.66 -28.14
C GLU A 1015 -1.95 -7.85 -26.87
N ASN A 1016 -1.13 -7.94 -25.82
CA ASN A 1016 -1.34 -7.17 -24.60
C ASN A 1016 -1.22 -5.66 -24.83
N ASP A 1017 -2.21 -4.90 -24.35
CA ASP A 1017 -2.32 -3.45 -24.54
C ASP A 1017 -2.49 -2.64 -23.24
N SER A 1018 -2.66 -3.32 -22.10
CA SER A 1018 -3.04 -2.65 -20.85
C SER A 1018 -2.44 -3.26 -19.58
N ARG A 1019 -1.73 -4.40 -19.66
CA ARG A 1019 -1.14 -5.07 -18.49
C ARG A 1019 0.36 -4.87 -18.40
N SER A 1020 0.77 -4.11 -17.40
CA SER A 1020 2.17 -3.80 -17.12
C SER A 1020 3.00 -5.03 -16.77
N TYR A 1021 2.45 -5.93 -15.97
CA TYR A 1021 3.12 -7.18 -15.60
C TYR A 1021 3.44 -8.08 -16.81
N VAL A 1022 2.80 -7.85 -17.97
CA VAL A 1022 3.10 -8.59 -19.20
C VAL A 1022 4.27 -7.98 -19.97
N TRP A 1023 4.30 -6.66 -20.21
CA TRP A 1023 5.40 -6.05 -20.99
C TRP A 1023 6.66 -5.76 -20.16
N TYR A 1024 6.55 -5.53 -18.85
CA TYR A 1024 7.73 -5.40 -17.98
C TYR A 1024 8.25 -6.78 -17.57
N ASP A 1025 7.46 -7.53 -16.80
CA ASP A 1025 7.94 -8.72 -16.12
C ASP A 1025 8.02 -9.96 -17.03
N LYS A 1026 6.92 -10.31 -17.73
CA LYS A 1026 6.96 -11.40 -18.72
C LYS A 1026 7.90 -11.06 -19.88
N GLY A 1027 7.88 -9.81 -20.35
CA GLY A 1027 8.80 -9.31 -21.38
C GLY A 1027 10.26 -9.53 -21.00
N SER A 1028 10.65 -9.14 -19.78
CA SER A 1028 11.98 -9.38 -19.20
C SER A 1028 12.39 -10.85 -19.23
N LEU A 1029 11.54 -11.73 -18.69
CA LEU A 1029 11.81 -13.18 -18.60
C LEU A 1029 11.95 -13.81 -19.98
N VAL A 1030 11.01 -13.52 -20.89
CA VAL A 1030 10.97 -14.09 -22.24
C VAL A 1030 12.17 -13.65 -23.07
N LEU A 1031 12.50 -12.36 -23.05
CA LEU A 1031 13.62 -11.84 -23.84
C LEU A 1031 14.97 -12.27 -23.27
N TYR A 1032 15.10 -12.35 -21.94
CA TYR A 1032 16.31 -12.89 -21.31
C TYR A 1032 16.51 -14.38 -21.62
N ALA A 1033 15.46 -15.18 -21.55
CA ALA A 1033 15.52 -16.60 -21.91
C ALA A 1033 15.79 -16.80 -23.41
N LEU A 1034 15.18 -15.98 -24.27
CA LEU A 1034 15.41 -16.03 -25.71
C LEU A 1034 16.88 -15.74 -26.04
N GLN A 1035 17.49 -14.69 -25.48
CA GLN A 1035 18.92 -14.41 -25.73
C GLN A 1035 19.81 -15.55 -25.26
N ASP A 1036 19.47 -16.20 -24.14
CA ASP A 1036 20.26 -17.29 -23.58
C ASP A 1036 20.19 -18.54 -24.48
N LEU A 1037 19.09 -18.72 -25.20
CA LEU A 1037 18.88 -19.84 -26.12
C LEU A 1037 19.53 -19.63 -27.50
N ILE A 1038 19.45 -18.42 -28.07
CA ILE A 1038 19.92 -18.14 -29.43
C ILE A 1038 21.26 -17.38 -29.50
N GLY A 1039 21.73 -16.90 -28.35
CA GLY A 1039 22.91 -16.07 -28.19
C GLY A 1039 22.62 -14.57 -28.31
N GLU A 1040 23.17 -13.79 -27.38
CA GLU A 1040 23.05 -12.32 -27.31
C GLU A 1040 23.40 -11.63 -28.63
N LYS A 1041 24.47 -12.07 -29.31
CA LYS A 1041 24.90 -11.49 -30.60
C LYS A 1041 23.84 -11.63 -31.70
N ASN A 1042 23.18 -12.78 -31.79
CA ASN A 1042 22.14 -13.03 -32.79
C ASN A 1042 20.88 -12.22 -32.48
N MET A 1043 20.50 -12.17 -31.20
CA MET A 1043 19.39 -11.34 -30.74
C MET A 1043 19.64 -9.85 -31.00
N ASN A 1044 20.77 -9.32 -30.57
CA ASN A 1044 21.13 -7.91 -30.76
C ASN A 1044 21.23 -7.55 -32.25
N LYS A 1045 21.71 -8.47 -33.10
CA LYS A 1045 21.69 -8.25 -34.56
C LYS A 1045 20.27 -8.07 -35.09
N ALA A 1046 19.33 -8.95 -34.73
CA ALA A 1046 17.94 -8.83 -35.17
C ALA A 1046 17.31 -7.51 -34.70
N LEU A 1047 17.62 -7.09 -33.48
CA LEU A 1047 17.14 -5.85 -32.89
C LEU A 1047 17.77 -4.61 -33.56
N SER A 1048 19.06 -4.65 -33.90
CA SER A 1048 19.73 -3.60 -34.67
C SER A 1048 19.13 -3.46 -36.07
N ASP A 1049 18.92 -4.57 -36.78
CA ASP A 1049 18.31 -4.57 -38.10
C ASP A 1049 16.88 -3.98 -38.01
N PHE A 1050 16.09 -4.40 -37.02
CA PHE A 1050 14.77 -3.82 -36.76
C PHE A 1050 14.82 -2.33 -36.44
N ALA A 1051 15.75 -1.88 -35.59
CA ALA A 1051 15.88 -0.46 -35.25
C ALA A 1051 16.28 0.38 -36.48
N ASN A 1052 17.21 -0.11 -37.31
CA ASN A 1052 17.64 0.60 -38.52
C ASN A 1052 16.51 0.77 -39.54
N GLU A 1053 15.58 -0.19 -39.62
CA GLU A 1053 14.42 -0.11 -40.50
C GLU A 1053 13.29 0.80 -39.97
N ASN A 1054 13.22 1.06 -38.67
CA ASN A 1054 12.04 1.67 -38.03
C ASN A 1054 12.33 2.94 -37.22
N ALA A 1055 13.59 3.37 -37.13
CA ALA A 1055 13.94 4.57 -36.38
C ALA A 1055 13.66 5.85 -37.17
N PHE A 1056 13.16 6.88 -36.48
CA PHE A 1056 12.87 8.22 -37.03
C PHE A 1056 11.94 8.21 -38.26
N LEU A 1057 10.97 7.29 -38.28
CA LEU A 1057 9.95 7.29 -39.32
C LEU A 1057 9.10 8.56 -39.20
N GLU A 1058 9.21 9.45 -40.19
CA GLU A 1058 8.39 10.67 -40.25
C GLU A 1058 6.98 10.42 -40.80
N LYS A 1059 6.75 9.25 -41.39
CA LYS A 1059 5.51 8.86 -42.04
C LYS A 1059 5.14 7.43 -41.66
N PRO A 1060 3.84 7.13 -41.51
CA PRO A 1060 3.36 5.79 -41.25
C PRO A 1060 3.57 4.85 -42.45
N PRO A 1061 3.52 3.51 -42.25
CA PRO A 1061 3.12 2.82 -41.01
C PRO A 1061 4.22 2.77 -39.95
N TYR A 1062 3.83 3.00 -38.69
CA TYR A 1062 4.71 2.85 -37.53
C TYR A 1062 4.85 1.37 -37.12
N PRO A 1063 5.95 0.98 -36.45
CA PRO A 1063 6.25 -0.41 -36.13
C PRO A 1063 5.26 -1.03 -35.13
N THR A 1064 4.81 -2.25 -35.44
CA THR A 1064 3.93 -3.09 -34.60
C THR A 1064 4.68 -4.22 -33.91
N SER A 1065 4.08 -4.81 -32.86
CA SER A 1065 4.59 -6.02 -32.20
C SER A 1065 4.80 -7.19 -33.17
N GLY A 1066 3.92 -7.37 -34.16
CA GLY A 1066 4.07 -8.40 -35.17
C GLY A 1066 5.32 -8.22 -36.04
N LYS A 1067 5.63 -6.98 -36.46
CA LYS A 1067 6.86 -6.68 -37.22
C LYS A 1067 8.10 -6.93 -36.36
N TRP A 1068 8.07 -6.49 -35.10
CA TRP A 1068 9.13 -6.73 -34.13
C TRP A 1068 9.37 -8.23 -33.89
N PHE A 1069 8.32 -8.99 -33.62
CA PHE A 1069 8.42 -10.44 -33.41
C PHE A 1069 8.86 -11.18 -34.67
N ALA A 1070 8.42 -10.77 -35.86
CA ALA A 1070 8.89 -11.35 -37.11
C ALA A 1070 10.41 -11.16 -37.29
N ALA A 1071 10.98 -10.02 -36.84
CA ALA A 1071 12.43 -9.81 -36.85
C ALA A 1071 13.15 -10.77 -35.89
N LEU A 1072 12.64 -10.94 -34.67
CA LEU A 1072 13.18 -11.90 -33.70
C LEU A 1072 13.07 -13.35 -34.19
N ARG A 1073 11.90 -13.75 -34.70
CA ARG A 1073 11.62 -15.13 -35.12
C ARG A 1073 12.55 -15.61 -36.24
N LYS A 1074 13.03 -14.71 -37.11
CA LYS A 1074 13.98 -15.02 -38.19
C LYS A 1074 15.34 -15.53 -37.68
N VAL A 1075 15.77 -15.10 -36.49
CA VAL A 1075 17.05 -15.53 -35.91
C VAL A 1075 16.89 -16.71 -34.94
N VAL A 1076 15.67 -17.19 -34.71
CA VAL A 1076 15.40 -18.37 -33.89
C VAL A 1076 15.58 -19.65 -34.72
N PRO A 1077 16.49 -20.57 -34.35
CA PRO A 1077 16.65 -21.84 -35.07
C PRO A 1077 15.38 -22.69 -35.05
N ASP A 1078 15.17 -23.52 -36.08
CA ASP A 1078 13.99 -24.39 -36.21
C ASP A 1078 13.72 -25.23 -34.96
N SER A 1079 14.77 -25.74 -34.30
CA SER A 1079 14.65 -26.53 -33.07
C SER A 1079 14.10 -25.75 -31.87
N LEU A 1080 14.17 -24.42 -31.89
CA LEU A 1080 13.77 -23.52 -30.80
C LEU A 1080 12.52 -22.69 -31.14
N GLN A 1081 11.93 -22.85 -32.33
CA GLN A 1081 10.71 -22.14 -32.73
C GLN A 1081 9.55 -22.37 -31.76
N TYR A 1082 9.47 -23.55 -31.12
CA TYR A 1082 8.47 -23.83 -30.09
C TYR A 1082 8.51 -22.81 -28.94
N PHE A 1083 9.69 -22.36 -28.53
CA PHE A 1083 9.85 -21.43 -27.42
C PHE A 1083 9.34 -20.04 -27.80
N ALA A 1084 9.63 -19.61 -29.04
CA ALA A 1084 9.11 -18.35 -29.58
C ALA A 1084 7.57 -18.38 -29.67
N GLU A 1085 7.00 -19.47 -30.19
CA GLU A 1085 5.54 -19.65 -30.24
C GLU A 1085 4.92 -19.63 -28.83
N ASP A 1086 5.44 -20.44 -27.90
CA ASP A 1086 4.87 -20.57 -26.56
C ASP A 1086 4.99 -19.29 -25.72
N SER A 1087 6.07 -18.52 -25.91
CA SER A 1087 6.35 -17.32 -25.10
C SER A 1087 5.64 -16.07 -25.63
N PHE A 1088 5.53 -15.92 -26.96
CA PHE A 1088 4.99 -14.71 -27.58
C PHE A 1088 3.53 -14.86 -27.97
N GLU A 1089 3.14 -16.01 -28.53
CA GLU A 1089 1.81 -16.26 -29.10
C GLU A 1089 0.87 -17.01 -28.12
N LYS A 1090 1.40 -17.51 -26.99
CA LYS A 1090 0.61 -18.24 -25.97
C LYS A 1090 0.87 -17.74 -24.54
N ILE A 1091 0.06 -18.28 -23.63
CA ILE A 1091 0.23 -18.15 -22.19
C ILE A 1091 0.74 -19.49 -21.66
N ALA A 1092 2.06 -19.71 -21.80
CA ALA A 1092 2.74 -20.91 -21.34
C ALA A 1092 3.50 -20.66 -20.02
N LEU A 1093 3.39 -21.60 -19.09
CA LEU A 1093 4.09 -21.58 -17.80
C LEU A 1093 4.69 -22.96 -17.54
N TYR A 1094 5.69 -23.00 -16.68
CA TYR A 1094 6.40 -24.20 -16.30
C TYR A 1094 6.10 -24.59 -14.85
N GLU A 1095 6.18 -25.88 -14.57
CA GLU A 1095 6.18 -26.48 -13.22
C GLU A 1095 7.32 -27.50 -13.18
N ASN A 1096 8.53 -27.00 -13.40
CA ASN A 1096 9.76 -27.77 -13.27
C ASN A 1096 10.12 -27.85 -11.79
N ARG A 1097 10.71 -28.98 -11.38
CA ARG A 1097 11.23 -29.12 -10.01
C ARG A 1097 12.28 -30.20 -9.90
N ILE A 1098 13.14 -30.10 -8.89
CA ILE A 1098 14.02 -31.18 -8.49
C ILE A 1098 13.46 -31.87 -7.25
N THR A 1099 13.19 -33.17 -7.35
CA THR A 1099 12.62 -33.94 -6.22
C THR A 1099 13.71 -34.60 -5.37
N LYS A 1100 14.86 -34.92 -5.98
CA LYS A 1100 15.98 -35.56 -5.27
C LYS A 1100 17.32 -35.23 -5.93
N ALA A 1101 18.36 -35.02 -5.11
CA ALA A 1101 19.74 -34.89 -5.55
C ALA A 1101 20.67 -35.65 -4.61
N GLU A 1102 21.36 -36.66 -5.12
CA GLU A 1102 22.25 -37.51 -4.34
C GLU A 1102 23.65 -37.54 -4.97
N ALA A 1103 24.69 -37.50 -4.15
CA ALA A 1103 26.06 -37.69 -4.60
C ALA A 1103 26.70 -38.89 -3.91
N THR A 1104 27.56 -39.60 -4.64
CA THR A 1104 28.43 -40.63 -4.09
C THR A 1104 29.88 -40.33 -4.50
N LYS A 1105 30.79 -40.43 -3.54
CA LYS A 1105 32.21 -40.16 -3.79
C LYS A 1105 32.82 -41.28 -4.64
N GLY A 1106 33.42 -40.88 -5.77
CA GLY A 1106 34.14 -41.76 -6.69
C GLY A 1106 35.64 -41.86 -6.36
N LYS A 1107 36.47 -42.14 -7.37
CA LYS A 1107 37.94 -42.16 -7.22
C LYS A 1107 38.49 -40.73 -7.26
N GLY A 1108 39.36 -40.37 -6.31
CA GLY A 1108 39.98 -39.05 -6.27
C GLY A 1108 39.00 -37.94 -5.86
N ASN A 1109 38.93 -36.85 -6.65
CA ASN A 1109 38.03 -35.70 -6.45
C ASN A 1109 36.80 -35.75 -7.38
N GLU A 1110 36.39 -36.95 -7.79
CA GLU A 1110 35.23 -37.17 -8.65
C GLU A 1110 34.02 -37.61 -7.85
N TYR A 1111 32.85 -37.07 -8.17
CA TYR A 1111 31.58 -37.41 -7.53
C TYR A 1111 30.58 -37.85 -8.60
N LYS A 1112 29.91 -38.98 -8.36
CA LYS A 1112 28.76 -39.41 -9.17
C LYS A 1112 27.50 -38.81 -8.57
N VAL A 1113 26.84 -37.95 -9.32
CA VAL A 1113 25.65 -37.21 -8.90
C VAL A 1113 24.45 -37.74 -9.65
N LYS A 1114 23.41 -38.15 -8.91
CA LYS A 1114 22.13 -38.62 -9.43
C LYS A 1114 21.06 -37.59 -9.08
N LEU A 1115 20.41 -37.04 -10.10
CA LEU A 1115 19.34 -36.05 -9.96
C LEU A 1115 18.03 -36.65 -10.44
N THR A 1116 16.95 -36.47 -9.67
CA THR A 1116 15.59 -36.75 -10.09
C THR A 1116 14.87 -35.43 -10.28
N VAL A 1117 14.52 -35.12 -11.53
CA VAL A 1117 13.89 -33.86 -11.93
C VAL A 1117 12.56 -34.13 -12.62
N GLN A 1118 11.61 -33.22 -12.45
CA GLN A 1118 10.34 -33.24 -13.17
C GLN A 1118 10.29 -32.02 -14.09
N ALA A 1119 9.92 -32.23 -15.34
CA ALA A 1119 9.68 -31.17 -16.32
C ALA A 1119 8.20 -31.17 -16.72
N LYS A 1120 7.56 -30.00 -16.65
CA LYS A 1120 6.15 -29.86 -17.01
C LYS A 1120 5.90 -28.45 -17.56
N LYS A 1121 5.15 -28.38 -18.67
CA LYS A 1121 4.69 -27.14 -19.30
C LYS A 1121 3.17 -27.13 -19.37
N LEU A 1122 2.57 -26.01 -19.00
CA LEU A 1122 1.14 -25.77 -18.91
C LEU A 1122 0.73 -24.62 -19.82
N TYR A 1123 -0.41 -24.77 -20.49
CA TYR A 1123 -1.04 -23.69 -21.25
C TYR A 1123 -2.29 -23.19 -20.52
N TYR A 1124 -2.46 -21.88 -20.52
CA TYR A 1124 -3.60 -21.21 -19.91
C TYR A 1124 -4.41 -20.44 -20.95
N ASP A 1125 -5.71 -20.29 -20.70
CA ASP A 1125 -6.51 -19.29 -21.39
C ASP A 1125 -6.34 -17.90 -20.76
N LYS A 1126 -6.99 -16.91 -21.37
CA LYS A 1126 -6.94 -15.50 -20.94
C LYS A 1126 -7.57 -15.26 -19.55
N GLN A 1127 -8.37 -16.20 -19.06
CA GLN A 1127 -9.00 -16.14 -17.74
C GLN A 1127 -8.14 -16.82 -16.66
N GLY A 1128 -6.98 -17.35 -17.03
CA GLY A 1128 -6.08 -18.05 -16.12
C GLY A 1128 -6.53 -19.47 -15.78
N LYS A 1129 -7.38 -20.08 -16.62
CA LYS A 1129 -7.72 -21.50 -16.52
C LYS A 1129 -6.72 -22.34 -17.31
N GLU A 1130 -6.23 -23.42 -16.69
CA GLU A 1130 -5.41 -24.41 -17.38
C GLU A 1130 -6.24 -25.11 -18.47
N ILE A 1131 -5.74 -25.10 -19.71
CA ILE A 1131 -6.43 -25.68 -20.88
C ILE A 1131 -5.80 -27.01 -21.33
N SER A 1132 -4.48 -27.16 -21.20
CA SER A 1132 -3.77 -28.38 -21.60
C SER A 1132 -2.33 -28.39 -21.10
N THR A 1133 -1.71 -29.57 -21.12
CA THR A 1133 -0.29 -29.77 -20.86
C THR A 1133 0.50 -29.86 -22.16
N GLY A 1134 1.70 -29.28 -22.17
CA GLY A 1134 2.66 -29.42 -23.26
C GLY A 1134 3.10 -30.87 -23.42
N LYS A 1135 3.17 -31.35 -24.67
CA LYS A 1135 3.62 -32.71 -25.02
C LYS A 1135 5.04 -32.75 -25.61
N GLY A 1136 5.53 -31.61 -26.09
CA GLY A 1136 6.87 -31.47 -26.66
C GLY A 1136 7.96 -31.48 -25.59
N ARG A 1137 9.20 -31.75 -26.02
CA ARG A 1137 10.38 -31.59 -25.18
C ARG A 1137 10.78 -30.13 -25.07
N ASP A 1138 11.28 -29.72 -23.90
CA ASP A 1138 11.79 -28.38 -23.63
C ASP A 1138 13.30 -28.43 -23.38
N TYR A 1139 14.02 -27.37 -23.78
CA TYR A 1139 15.47 -27.24 -23.60
C TYR A 1139 15.78 -26.45 -22.33
N ILE A 1140 16.15 -27.15 -21.24
CA ILE A 1140 16.20 -26.59 -19.88
C ILE A 1140 17.60 -26.77 -19.27
N ASP A 1141 18.10 -25.76 -18.56
CA ASP A 1141 19.37 -25.84 -17.83
C ASP A 1141 19.31 -26.86 -16.69
N ILE A 1142 20.31 -27.75 -16.62
CA ILE A 1142 20.60 -28.59 -15.45
C ILE A 1142 21.93 -28.13 -14.85
N GLY A 1143 21.91 -27.81 -13.56
CA GLY A 1143 23.06 -27.29 -12.82
C GLY A 1143 23.47 -28.17 -11.64
N ILE A 1144 24.77 -28.33 -11.45
CA ILE A 1144 25.40 -28.90 -10.24
C ILE A 1144 26.48 -27.91 -9.82
N PHE A 1145 26.43 -27.47 -8.56
CA PHE A 1145 27.24 -26.39 -8.03
C PHE A 1145 28.00 -26.85 -6.79
N ALA A 1146 29.23 -26.34 -6.64
CA ALA A 1146 29.99 -26.46 -5.40
C ALA A 1146 29.50 -25.45 -4.36
N GLU A 1147 30.24 -25.30 -3.25
CA GLU A 1147 30.04 -24.23 -2.28
C GLU A 1147 30.06 -22.85 -2.98
N GLU A 1148 29.22 -21.93 -2.54
CA GLU A 1148 29.13 -20.59 -3.11
C GLU A 1148 30.44 -19.82 -2.91
N GLY A 1149 30.93 -19.21 -3.97
CA GLY A 1149 32.09 -18.32 -3.95
C GLY A 1149 31.68 -16.86 -3.87
N LYS A 1150 32.68 -15.98 -3.98
CA LYS A 1150 32.47 -14.54 -4.21
C LYS A 1150 33.10 -14.11 -5.52
N ASN A 1151 32.45 -13.21 -6.24
CA ASN A 1151 33.05 -12.57 -7.41
C ASN A 1151 34.00 -11.42 -7.00
N ALA A 1152 34.61 -10.74 -7.98
CA ALA A 1152 35.55 -9.64 -7.74
C ALA A 1152 34.94 -8.46 -6.95
N LYS A 1153 33.61 -8.35 -6.90
CA LYS A 1153 32.86 -7.31 -6.18
C LYS A 1153 32.33 -7.78 -4.83
N GLY A 1154 32.70 -8.98 -4.39
CA GLY A 1154 32.25 -9.54 -3.12
C GLY A 1154 30.84 -10.11 -3.12
N MET A 1155 30.15 -10.12 -4.28
CA MET A 1155 28.82 -10.72 -4.42
C MET A 1155 28.91 -12.23 -4.41
N LYS A 1156 27.89 -12.89 -3.84
CA LYS A 1156 27.71 -14.34 -3.90
C LYS A 1156 27.70 -14.78 -5.38
N LYS A 1157 28.49 -15.80 -5.66
CA LYS A 1157 28.68 -16.35 -7.01
C LYS A 1157 28.51 -17.86 -6.95
N LYS A 1158 27.62 -18.43 -7.78
CA LYS A 1158 27.56 -19.88 -7.91
C LYS A 1158 28.81 -20.39 -8.62
N VAL A 1159 29.34 -21.51 -8.14
CA VAL A 1159 30.50 -22.17 -8.74
C VAL A 1159 30.01 -23.44 -9.45
N PRO A 1160 29.72 -23.38 -10.76
CA PRO A 1160 29.18 -24.53 -11.47
C PRO A 1160 30.27 -25.61 -11.64
N LEU A 1161 29.98 -26.81 -11.14
CA LEU A 1161 30.69 -28.04 -11.51
C LEU A 1161 30.15 -28.60 -12.82
N TYR A 1162 28.86 -28.37 -13.07
CA TYR A 1162 28.15 -28.70 -14.30
C TYR A 1162 27.03 -27.68 -14.52
N LEU A 1163 26.92 -27.11 -15.72
CA LEU A 1163 25.78 -26.29 -16.11
C LEU A 1163 25.59 -26.42 -17.63
N LYS A 1164 24.60 -27.19 -18.05
CA LYS A 1164 24.29 -27.41 -19.47
C LYS A 1164 22.79 -27.58 -19.67
N LYS A 1165 22.30 -27.18 -20.84
CA LYS A 1165 20.91 -27.39 -21.26
C LYS A 1165 20.69 -28.81 -21.76
N HIS A 1166 19.58 -29.40 -21.36
CA HIS A 1166 19.13 -30.73 -21.76
C HIS A 1166 17.73 -30.68 -22.34
N TRP A 1167 17.47 -31.55 -23.31
CA TRP A 1167 16.12 -31.77 -23.82
C TRP A 1167 15.37 -32.72 -22.90
N LEU A 1168 14.31 -32.23 -22.27
CA LEU A 1168 13.49 -33.00 -21.34
C LEU A 1168 12.07 -33.10 -21.89
N THR A 1169 11.54 -34.32 -21.99
CA THR A 1169 10.11 -34.53 -22.28
C THR A 1169 9.28 -34.25 -21.02
N PRO A 1170 7.96 -34.02 -21.14
CA PRO A 1170 7.11 -33.88 -19.96
C PRO A 1170 7.14 -35.16 -19.10
N GLY A 1171 7.32 -35.01 -17.79
CA GLY A 1171 7.39 -36.14 -16.84
C GLY A 1171 8.61 -36.08 -15.91
N GLU A 1172 8.83 -37.17 -15.18
CA GLU A 1172 9.97 -37.36 -14.28
C GLU A 1172 11.15 -37.99 -15.03
N HIS A 1173 12.36 -37.50 -14.76
CA HIS A 1173 13.62 -37.94 -15.35
C HIS A 1173 14.64 -38.21 -14.25
N THR A 1174 15.43 -39.25 -14.44
CA THR A 1174 16.63 -39.52 -13.62
C THR A 1174 17.86 -39.26 -14.48
N LEU A 1175 18.70 -38.33 -14.04
CA LEU A 1175 19.91 -37.90 -14.74
C LEU A 1175 21.14 -38.23 -13.88
N GLU A 1176 22.16 -38.82 -14.49
CA GLU A 1176 23.41 -39.18 -13.82
C GLU A 1176 24.58 -38.44 -14.43
N PHE A 1177 25.39 -37.81 -13.58
CA PHE A 1177 26.54 -37.00 -13.97
C PHE A 1177 27.77 -37.40 -13.17
N THR A 1178 28.96 -37.25 -13.76
CA THR A 1178 30.23 -37.30 -13.02
C THR A 1178 30.85 -35.91 -13.04
N VAL A 1179 31.08 -35.34 -11.86
CA VAL A 1179 31.63 -34.00 -11.69
C VAL A 1179 32.94 -34.02 -10.91
N LYS A 1180 33.80 -33.03 -11.14
CA LYS A 1180 35.07 -32.86 -10.41
C LYS A 1180 34.91 -31.76 -9.37
N GLY A 1181 35.04 -32.11 -8.09
CA GLY A 1181 34.74 -31.23 -6.95
C GLY A 1181 33.48 -31.64 -6.21
N GLU A 1182 33.39 -31.25 -4.94
CA GLU A 1182 32.28 -31.62 -4.06
C GLU A 1182 30.98 -30.88 -4.44
N PRO A 1183 29.92 -31.59 -4.85
CA PRO A 1183 28.66 -30.98 -5.22
C PRO A 1183 27.84 -30.62 -3.97
N LYS A 1184 27.44 -29.35 -3.82
CA LYS A 1184 26.64 -28.87 -2.68
C LYS A 1184 25.18 -28.60 -3.03
N LYS A 1185 24.93 -28.03 -4.20
CA LYS A 1185 23.59 -27.73 -4.72
C LYS A 1185 23.41 -28.28 -6.12
N ALA A 1186 22.20 -28.69 -6.47
CA ALA A 1186 21.85 -29.08 -7.83
C ALA A 1186 20.41 -28.69 -8.17
N GLY A 1187 20.09 -28.53 -9.44
CA GLY A 1187 18.76 -28.08 -9.84
C GLY A 1187 18.49 -28.08 -11.34
N ILE A 1188 17.21 -27.85 -11.65
CA ILE A 1188 16.65 -27.62 -12.99
C ILE A 1188 16.25 -26.15 -13.09
N ASP A 1189 16.59 -25.48 -14.19
CA ASP A 1189 16.49 -24.02 -14.34
C ASP A 1189 16.99 -23.23 -13.11
N PRO A 1190 18.26 -23.44 -12.68
CA PRO A 1190 18.75 -22.92 -11.41
C PRO A 1190 18.86 -21.39 -11.34
N TYR A 1191 18.61 -20.66 -12.43
CA TYR A 1191 18.64 -19.19 -12.51
C TYR A 1191 17.26 -18.56 -12.74
N ASN A 1192 16.17 -19.35 -12.72
CA ASN A 1192 14.79 -18.87 -12.93
C ASN A 1192 14.61 -18.18 -14.30
N LYS A 1193 15.17 -18.77 -15.36
CA LYS A 1193 15.07 -18.21 -16.72
C LYS A 1193 13.69 -18.48 -17.31
N LEU A 1194 13.05 -19.58 -16.94
CA LEU A 1194 11.71 -19.94 -17.39
C LEU A 1194 10.64 -19.39 -16.45
N ILE A 1195 9.44 -19.18 -17.00
CA ILE A 1195 8.28 -18.73 -16.23
C ILE A 1195 7.72 -19.90 -15.42
N ASP A 1196 8.39 -20.24 -14.32
CA ASP A 1196 8.02 -21.33 -13.43
C ASP A 1196 7.08 -20.86 -12.32
N ARG A 1197 5.97 -21.58 -12.08
CA ARG A 1197 5.00 -21.24 -11.03
C ARG A 1197 5.59 -21.36 -9.62
N ILE A 1198 6.55 -22.26 -9.40
CA ILE A 1198 7.14 -22.54 -8.08
C ILE A 1198 8.67 -22.62 -8.21
N SER A 1199 9.31 -21.52 -8.60
CA SER A 1199 10.78 -21.47 -8.72
C SER A 1199 11.59 -21.80 -7.46
N ASP A 1200 10.96 -21.89 -6.28
CA ASP A 1200 11.63 -22.22 -5.02
C ASP A 1200 12.05 -23.71 -4.93
N ASP A 1201 11.44 -24.61 -5.72
CA ASP A 1201 11.78 -26.05 -5.75
C ASP A 1201 12.63 -26.47 -6.97
N ASN A 1202 13.16 -25.49 -7.70
CA ASN A 1202 14.08 -25.70 -8.82
C ASN A 1202 15.48 -26.14 -8.38
N VAL A 1203 15.91 -25.79 -7.16
CA VAL A 1203 17.25 -26.08 -6.62
C VAL A 1203 17.13 -26.73 -5.25
N THR A 1204 17.91 -27.77 -5.00
CA THR A 1204 18.00 -28.44 -3.69
C THR A 1204 19.45 -28.68 -3.28
N THR A 1205 19.65 -29.02 -2.00
CA THR A 1205 20.95 -29.45 -1.47
C THR A 1205 21.22 -30.90 -1.88
N VAL A 1206 22.46 -31.22 -2.18
CA VAL A 1206 22.87 -32.57 -2.57
C VAL A 1206 23.11 -33.43 -1.32
N GLU A 1207 22.40 -34.55 -1.21
CA GLU A 1207 22.48 -35.49 -0.08
C GLU A 1207 23.56 -36.57 -0.31
N GLY A 1208 24.05 -37.19 0.77
CA GLY A 1208 24.93 -38.39 0.69
C GLY A 1208 26.44 -38.13 0.59
N LEU A 1209 26.89 -36.91 0.92
CA LEU A 1209 28.30 -36.51 0.97
C LEU A 1209 29.06 -37.05 2.20
#